data_AF-S6TQ57-F1
#
_entry.id   AF-S6TQ57-F1
#
_cell.length_a   1.000
_cell.length_b   1.000
_cell.length_c   1.000
_cell.angle_alpha   90.00
_cell.angle_beta   90.00
_cell.angle_gamma   90.00
#
_symmetry.space_group_name_H-M   'P 1'
#
loop_
_entity.id
_entity.type
_entity.pdbx_description
1 polymer ?
#
loop_
_entity_poly.entity_id
_entity_poly.type
_entity_poly.pdbx_seq_one_letter_code
_entity_poly.pdbx_strand_id
1 'polypeptide(L)'
;EATGLVTRFTRTAAPSLDPHFPVELRLFREVEIAIILANAWFEDFDHQRLNSQVTDAQIDALLQRFEGQLAAAPTPGVSSDDVVLLWDYLEHHYANAMRPLNARYWPCVVKLAPRLSVRERAQLFEPLWGGIGKMTETYEQLASALHRLGLAETVFAPISALVTERDGQLVQSNSIINVDILSRLGGSADSAIEVRPASEGTLRPAVSVNRAELAALTNELIFRLDNEPANAIVNSVDLLDFPGYRSRQKLMSINEASEVDSNGTANNPVARLLLRGKVAYLFERYTNEQEMNALVMCTSTFKQSEVVSVGPVLKSWIDKTQGTSPQQRDGRASGLIWALTMCDGFIGGALNGEAVQFPEGCDNMLKLTMIERFGNEDWMKQWGSTPFKNTYLVRKPRFKTSFIELAADGEERAYSDSSHIALQALQQAFSNSELVKRHVAEPQDAWQAMLTLNDGGMTRFSAAFSPIANIDFKLQRIAEQLDELMVQLLPRLEEYYEAGGEDERAKKKVIANMIARPFATTPHGKHVLGELLGYMSLPEQQLRDLYLNGDFGSPASDATAAVQAVSKPEVEYDIFGEAIASTATVETPAAPAIAPQYQSHEHRFARAAFDLWATHLRNLSRRQHLLDLLELPAEAIALLVKELVVCAERLDLPLQLSNALLKRAQSGVRRENLVQRQVLT
;
A
#
# COMPACT_ATOMS: atom_id res chain seq x y z
N GLU A 1 27.10 4.35 8.24
CA GLU A 1 25.76 4.39 7.62
C GLU A 1 24.88 3.49 8.48
N ALA A 2 23.78 4.02 9.04
CA ALA A 2 22.88 3.24 9.88
C ALA A 2 22.09 2.24 9.02
N THR A 3 21.89 1.03 9.55
CA THR A 3 21.12 -0.08 8.95
C THR A 3 19.70 0.29 8.62
N GLY A 4 19.11 -0.52 7.74
CA GLY A 4 17.70 -0.47 7.37
C GLY A 4 16.74 -0.75 8.52
N LEU A 5 16.71 0.09 9.56
CA LEU A 5 15.67 0.23 10.58
C LEU A 5 15.49 1.72 10.86
N VAL A 6 14.31 2.13 11.31
CA VAL A 6 14.03 3.52 11.71
C VAL A 6 14.49 3.74 13.15
N THR A 7 15.07 4.90 13.46
CA THR A 7 15.37 5.28 14.85
C THR A 7 14.42 6.39 15.28
N ARG A 8 13.60 6.13 16.31
CA ARG A 8 12.70 7.12 16.90
C ARG A 8 13.31 7.73 18.14
N PHE A 9 13.57 9.02 18.12
CA PHE A 9 13.90 9.79 19.31
C PHE A 9 12.62 10.38 19.89
N THR A 10 12.26 10.01 21.12
CA THR A 10 11.01 10.43 21.73
C THR A 10 11.17 10.77 23.22
N ARG A 11 10.37 11.74 23.68
CA ARG A 11 10.20 12.11 25.11
C ARG A 11 9.08 11.33 25.79
N THR A 12 8.25 10.60 25.04
CA THR A 12 7.03 9.96 25.56
C THR A 12 7.20 8.49 25.91
N ALA A 13 8.27 7.84 25.43
CA ALA A 13 8.55 6.45 25.75
C ALA A 13 8.81 6.23 27.24
N ALA A 14 8.24 5.13 27.76
CA ALA A 14 8.46 4.67 29.12
C ALA A 14 9.76 3.83 29.19
N PRO A 15 10.47 3.83 30.33
CA PRO A 15 11.58 2.90 30.51
C PRO A 15 11.09 1.45 30.54
N SER A 16 11.96 0.53 30.14
CA SER A 16 11.70 -0.91 30.27
C SER A 16 11.41 -1.30 31.72
N LEU A 17 10.49 -2.25 31.90
CA LEU A 17 10.18 -2.83 33.22
C LEU A 17 11.36 -3.69 33.76
N ASP A 18 12.31 -4.08 32.91
CA ASP A 18 13.52 -4.79 33.29
C ASP A 18 14.77 -3.98 32.88
N PRO A 19 15.52 -3.42 33.84
CA PRO A 19 16.72 -2.63 33.56
C PRO A 19 17.83 -3.38 32.79
N HIS A 20 17.84 -4.71 32.78
CA HIS A 20 18.80 -5.49 32.00
C HIS A 20 18.47 -5.51 30.50
N PHE A 21 17.24 -5.15 30.13
CA PHE A 21 16.75 -5.08 28.76
C PHE A 21 16.23 -3.66 28.46
N PRO A 22 17.10 -2.64 28.39
CA PRO A 22 16.68 -1.25 28.25
C PRO A 22 16.36 -0.83 26.81
N VAL A 23 16.73 -1.64 25.81
CA VAL A 23 16.60 -1.29 24.39
C VAL A 23 15.23 -1.74 23.88
N GLU A 24 14.33 -0.81 23.59
CA GLU A 24 13.01 -1.11 23.03
C GLU A 24 13.08 -1.16 21.49
N LEU A 25 12.61 -2.28 20.93
CA LEU A 25 12.58 -2.54 19.48
C LEU A 25 11.16 -2.90 19.06
N ARG A 26 10.68 -2.29 17.97
CA ARG A 26 9.44 -2.73 17.31
C ARG A 26 9.74 -3.65 16.14
N LEU A 27 8.95 -4.70 16.01
CA LEU A 27 9.15 -5.77 15.04
C LEU A 27 8.12 -5.70 13.90
N PHE A 28 8.55 -6.12 12.71
CA PHE A 28 7.63 -6.37 11.60
C PHE A 28 6.65 -7.50 11.91
N ARG A 29 5.46 -7.41 11.32
CA ARG A 29 4.52 -8.52 11.19
C ARG A 29 5.03 -9.51 10.14
N GLU A 30 4.54 -10.74 10.22
CA GLU A 30 4.96 -11.81 9.30
C GLU A 30 4.68 -11.48 7.83
N VAL A 31 3.54 -10.82 7.54
CA VAL A 31 3.20 -10.40 6.17
C VAL A 31 4.17 -9.37 5.60
N GLU A 32 4.72 -8.50 6.44
CA GLU A 32 5.66 -7.47 6.00
C GLU A 32 6.99 -8.08 5.53
N ILE A 33 7.36 -9.25 6.07
CA ILE A 33 8.50 -10.03 5.54
C ILE A 33 8.22 -10.45 4.09
N ALA A 34 7.00 -10.90 3.77
CA ALA A 34 6.62 -11.25 2.40
C ALA A 34 6.64 -10.02 1.49
N ILE A 35 6.14 -8.86 1.96
CA ILE A 35 6.19 -7.60 1.22
C ILE A 35 7.62 -7.20 0.89
N ILE A 36 8.53 -7.23 1.88
CA ILE A 36 9.94 -6.88 1.71
C ILE A 36 10.62 -7.79 0.68
N LEU A 37 10.39 -9.11 0.76
CA LEU A 37 10.97 -10.07 -0.17
C LEU A 37 10.42 -9.89 -1.59
N ALA A 38 9.11 -9.68 -1.75
CA ALA A 38 8.52 -9.40 -3.04
C ALA A 38 9.03 -8.08 -3.64
N ASN A 39 9.15 -7.02 -2.83
CA ASN A 39 9.76 -5.75 -3.25
C ASN A 39 11.19 -5.96 -3.75
N ALA A 40 12.01 -6.70 -3.00
CA ALA A 40 13.39 -6.97 -3.41
C ALA A 40 13.45 -7.77 -4.73
N TRP A 41 12.53 -8.70 -4.95
CA TRP A 41 12.42 -9.40 -6.23
C TRP A 41 12.08 -8.43 -7.37
N PHE A 42 11.02 -7.63 -7.24
CA PHE A 42 10.56 -6.77 -8.33
C PHE A 42 11.47 -5.58 -8.66
N GLU A 43 12.17 -5.06 -7.65
CA GLU A 43 12.99 -3.86 -7.80
C GLU A 43 14.43 -4.15 -8.18
N ASP A 44 15.01 -5.25 -7.70
CA ASP A 44 16.44 -5.54 -7.85
C ASP A 44 16.78 -6.56 -8.95
N PHE A 45 15.78 -7.17 -9.61
CA PHE A 45 15.97 -8.11 -10.73
C PHE A 45 15.53 -7.53 -12.09
N ASP A 46 16.11 -8.03 -13.18
CA ASP A 46 15.75 -7.65 -14.55
C ASP A 46 14.65 -8.55 -15.14
N HIS A 47 13.39 -8.21 -14.85
CA HIS A 47 12.21 -8.97 -15.33
C HIS A 47 12.04 -8.96 -16.84
N GLN A 48 12.61 -7.99 -17.56
CA GLN A 48 12.53 -7.98 -19.03
C GLN A 48 13.31 -9.15 -19.63
N ARG A 49 14.38 -9.59 -18.94
CA ARG A 49 15.26 -10.65 -19.41
C ARG A 49 15.00 -12.00 -18.74
N LEU A 50 14.44 -12.02 -17.52
CA LEU A 50 14.24 -13.25 -16.73
C LEU A 50 13.02 -14.10 -17.11
N ASN A 51 12.09 -13.56 -17.92
CA ASN A 51 10.82 -14.22 -18.29
C ASN A 51 10.09 -14.87 -17.10
N SER A 52 9.76 -14.06 -16.10
CA SER A 52 9.20 -14.48 -14.81
C SER A 52 7.67 -14.64 -14.80
N GLN A 53 7.06 -15.11 -15.90
CA GLN A 53 5.61 -15.26 -15.98
C GLN A 53 5.13 -16.52 -15.26
N VAL A 54 4.15 -16.36 -14.37
CA VAL A 54 3.45 -17.47 -13.70
C VAL A 54 2.30 -17.92 -14.59
N THR A 55 2.16 -19.22 -14.79
CA THR A 55 1.08 -19.83 -15.61
C THR A 55 -0.07 -20.33 -14.74
N ASP A 56 -1.29 -20.38 -15.29
CA ASP A 56 -2.48 -20.89 -14.59
C ASP A 56 -2.28 -22.33 -14.08
N ALA A 57 -1.59 -23.18 -14.85
CA ALA A 57 -1.28 -24.54 -14.44
C ALA A 57 -0.35 -24.60 -13.21
N GLN A 58 0.59 -23.67 -13.09
CA GLN A 58 1.45 -23.57 -11.90
C GLN A 58 0.65 -23.07 -10.68
N ILE A 59 -0.26 -22.12 -10.88
CA ILE A 59 -1.16 -21.63 -9.83
C ILE A 59 -2.04 -22.76 -9.32
N ASP A 60 -2.67 -23.51 -10.22
CA ASP A 60 -3.55 -24.62 -9.88
C ASP A 60 -2.79 -25.72 -9.12
N ALA A 61 -1.62 -26.12 -9.61
CA ALA A 61 -0.79 -27.13 -8.95
C ALA A 61 -0.33 -26.68 -7.55
N LEU A 62 -0.04 -25.39 -7.36
CA LEU A 62 0.32 -24.83 -6.06
C LEU A 62 -0.86 -24.86 -5.09
N LEU A 63 -2.03 -24.36 -5.50
CA LEU A 63 -3.22 -24.27 -4.65
C LEU A 63 -3.75 -25.66 -4.26
N GLN A 64 -3.73 -26.62 -5.18
CA GLN A 64 -4.17 -28.01 -4.92
C GLN A 64 -3.42 -28.67 -3.76
N ARG A 65 -2.15 -28.31 -3.54
CA ARG A 65 -1.36 -28.84 -2.42
C ARG A 65 -1.93 -28.46 -1.05
N PHE A 66 -2.69 -27.37 -0.98
CA PHE A 66 -3.19 -26.79 0.26
C PHE A 66 -4.71 -26.82 0.38
N GLU A 67 -5.46 -27.32 -0.62
CA GLU A 67 -6.93 -27.37 -0.59
C GLU A 67 -7.48 -28.07 0.66
N GLY A 68 -6.81 -29.14 1.12
CA GLY A 68 -7.18 -29.86 2.33
C GLY A 68 -7.09 -29.04 3.63
N GLN A 69 -6.33 -27.94 3.63
CA GLN A 69 -6.11 -27.09 4.80
C GLN A 69 -7.20 -26.05 5.01
N LEU A 70 -8.17 -25.91 4.10
CA LEU A 70 -9.31 -25.00 4.28
C LEU A 70 -10.14 -25.31 5.53
N ALA A 71 -10.16 -26.57 5.96
CA ALA A 71 -10.84 -27.02 7.17
C ALA A 71 -9.99 -26.89 8.45
N ALA A 72 -8.69 -26.55 8.34
CA ALA A 72 -7.81 -26.42 9.49
C ALA A 72 -8.15 -25.18 10.34
N ALA A 73 -7.81 -25.26 11.63
CA ALA A 73 -7.95 -24.11 12.52
C ALA A 73 -6.98 -22.98 12.09
N PRO A 74 -7.35 -21.70 12.30
CA PRO A 74 -6.46 -20.59 12.00
C PRO A 74 -5.13 -20.71 12.76
N THR A 75 -4.03 -20.49 12.05
CA THR A 75 -2.68 -20.40 12.59
C THR A 75 -2.28 -18.93 12.71
N PRO A 76 -1.85 -18.44 13.88
CA PRO A 76 -1.43 -17.04 14.06
C PRO A 76 -0.33 -16.58 13.08
N GLY A 77 -0.19 -15.27 12.92
CA GLY A 77 0.89 -14.62 12.18
C GLY A 77 0.45 -13.89 10.91
N VAL A 78 -0.46 -14.47 10.13
CA VAL A 78 -1.01 -13.85 8.90
C VAL A 78 -2.53 -14.00 8.89
N SER A 79 -3.25 -12.88 8.90
CA SER A 79 -4.71 -12.83 8.76
C SER A 79 -5.15 -12.68 7.30
N SER A 80 -6.45 -12.80 7.03
CA SER A 80 -6.99 -12.51 5.69
C SER A 80 -6.76 -11.05 5.29
N ASP A 81 -6.86 -10.12 6.23
CA ASP A 81 -6.61 -8.69 5.99
C ASP A 81 -5.14 -8.43 5.68
N ASP A 82 -4.22 -9.15 6.34
CA ASP A 82 -2.80 -9.09 6.00
C ASP A 82 -2.56 -9.57 4.56
N VAL A 83 -3.21 -10.65 4.11
CA VAL A 83 -3.09 -11.10 2.72
C VAL A 83 -3.62 -10.05 1.74
N VAL A 84 -4.73 -9.39 2.07
CA VAL A 84 -5.27 -8.28 1.26
C VAL A 84 -4.29 -7.11 1.23
N LEU A 85 -3.65 -6.76 2.35
CA LEU A 85 -2.60 -5.74 2.39
C LEU A 85 -1.43 -6.09 1.47
N LEU A 86 -0.97 -7.35 1.48
CA LEU A 86 0.07 -7.84 0.58
C LEU A 86 -0.38 -7.76 -0.89
N TRP A 87 -1.62 -8.16 -1.17
CA TRP A 87 -2.19 -8.09 -2.52
C TRP A 87 -2.27 -6.63 -3.01
N ASP A 88 -2.88 -5.73 -2.24
CA ASP A 88 -3.02 -4.32 -2.59
C ASP A 88 -1.66 -3.66 -2.84
N TYR A 89 -0.67 -3.97 -2.01
CA TYR A 89 0.70 -3.51 -2.21
C TYR A 89 1.25 -3.98 -3.56
N LEU A 90 1.18 -5.28 -3.86
CA LEU A 90 1.73 -5.81 -5.10
C LEU A 90 0.94 -5.38 -6.34
N GLU A 91 -0.38 -5.23 -6.24
CA GLU A 91 -1.23 -4.73 -7.33
C GLU A 91 -0.91 -3.25 -7.62
N HIS A 92 -0.74 -2.43 -6.59
CA HIS A 92 -0.41 -1.01 -6.74
C HIS A 92 0.95 -0.80 -7.39
N HIS A 93 1.97 -1.53 -6.95
CA HIS A 93 3.35 -1.36 -7.42
C HIS A 93 3.66 -2.17 -8.69
N TYR A 94 3.02 -3.32 -8.89
CA TYR A 94 3.39 -4.32 -9.90
C TYR A 94 2.18 -4.92 -10.65
N ALA A 95 1.14 -4.12 -10.91
CA ALA A 95 -0.13 -4.53 -11.55
C ALA A 95 -0.01 -5.52 -12.72
N ASN A 96 0.91 -5.28 -13.65
CA ASN A 96 1.08 -6.14 -14.82
C ASN A 96 1.61 -7.54 -14.46
N ALA A 97 2.50 -7.63 -13.46
CA ALA A 97 3.02 -8.90 -12.97
C ALA A 97 1.99 -9.65 -12.12
N MET A 98 1.08 -8.92 -11.44
CA MET A 98 0.03 -9.51 -10.60
C MET A 98 -1.19 -9.98 -11.38
N ARG A 99 -1.44 -9.46 -12.59
CA ARG A 99 -2.61 -9.81 -13.41
C ARG A 99 -2.89 -11.33 -13.53
N PRO A 100 -1.90 -12.23 -13.75
CA PRO A 100 -2.14 -13.67 -13.80
C PRO A 100 -2.64 -14.27 -12.46
N LEU A 101 -2.30 -13.65 -11.34
CA LEU A 101 -2.66 -14.12 -9.99
C LEU A 101 -4.08 -13.67 -9.57
N ASN A 102 -4.63 -12.62 -10.17
CA ASN A 102 -5.87 -11.97 -9.73
C ASN A 102 -7.12 -12.84 -9.81
N ALA A 103 -7.23 -13.70 -10.82
CA ALA A 103 -8.45 -14.49 -11.03
C ALA A 103 -8.62 -15.62 -10.00
N ARG A 104 -7.54 -16.33 -9.66
CA ARG A 104 -7.61 -17.57 -8.86
C ARG A 104 -6.69 -17.59 -7.64
N TYR A 105 -5.43 -17.14 -7.78
CA TYR A 105 -4.45 -17.19 -6.70
C TYR A 105 -4.91 -16.36 -5.50
N TRP A 106 -5.13 -15.06 -5.67
CA TRP A 106 -5.48 -14.18 -4.55
C TRP A 106 -6.79 -14.55 -3.82
N PRO A 107 -7.91 -14.81 -4.53
CA PRO A 107 -9.15 -15.22 -3.85
C PRO A 107 -9.03 -16.50 -3.01
N CYS A 108 -8.14 -17.42 -3.40
CA CYS A 108 -7.87 -18.65 -2.65
C CYS A 108 -6.88 -18.40 -1.49
N VAL A 109 -5.80 -17.67 -1.76
CA VAL A 109 -4.71 -17.38 -0.80
C VAL A 109 -5.22 -16.58 0.40
N VAL A 110 -6.14 -15.63 0.19
CA VAL A 110 -6.81 -14.87 1.29
C VAL A 110 -7.51 -15.79 2.30
N LYS A 111 -8.02 -16.94 1.83
CA LYS A 111 -8.72 -17.93 2.67
C LYS A 111 -7.78 -19.00 3.23
N LEU A 112 -6.75 -19.37 2.48
CA LEU A 112 -5.80 -20.43 2.81
C LEU A 112 -4.74 -19.96 3.79
N ALA A 113 -4.03 -18.87 3.50
CA ALA A 113 -2.84 -18.46 4.24
C ALA A 113 -3.04 -18.37 5.77
N PRO A 114 -4.18 -17.86 6.29
CA PRO A 114 -4.41 -17.80 7.74
C PRO A 114 -4.55 -19.16 8.43
N ARG A 115 -4.66 -20.26 7.69
CA ARG A 115 -4.81 -21.63 8.20
C ARG A 115 -3.56 -22.48 8.02
N LEU A 116 -2.57 -21.95 7.31
CA LEU A 116 -1.32 -22.66 7.01
C LEU A 116 -0.28 -22.43 8.09
N SER A 117 0.60 -23.41 8.30
CA SER A 117 1.82 -23.24 9.09
C SER A 117 2.82 -22.29 8.41
N VAL A 118 3.82 -21.79 9.14
CA VAL A 118 4.86 -20.88 8.60
C VAL A 118 5.52 -21.45 7.34
N ARG A 119 5.87 -22.74 7.36
CA ARG A 119 6.51 -23.43 6.23
C ARG A 119 5.58 -23.55 5.02
N GLU A 120 4.30 -23.82 5.25
CA GLU A 120 3.31 -23.91 4.18
C GLU A 120 3.03 -22.52 3.59
N ARG A 121 2.99 -21.46 4.42
CA ARG A 121 2.90 -20.06 3.95
C ARG A 121 4.10 -19.66 3.10
N ALA A 122 5.31 -20.06 3.49
CA ALA A 122 6.52 -19.82 2.70
C ALA A 122 6.36 -20.38 1.27
N GLN A 123 5.87 -21.62 1.16
CA GLN A 123 5.60 -22.26 -0.14
C GLN A 123 4.44 -21.60 -0.89
N LEU A 124 3.38 -21.19 -0.19
CA LEU A 124 2.23 -20.53 -0.80
C LEU A 124 2.62 -19.19 -1.45
N PHE A 125 3.49 -18.41 -0.80
CA PHE A 125 3.96 -17.10 -1.26
C PHE A 125 5.17 -17.15 -2.20
N GLU A 126 5.75 -18.32 -2.44
CA GLU A 126 6.90 -18.53 -3.32
C GLU A 126 6.82 -17.86 -4.71
N PRO A 127 5.65 -17.83 -5.40
CA PRO A 127 5.53 -17.12 -6.68
C PRO A 127 5.82 -15.61 -6.61
N LEU A 128 5.65 -14.98 -5.44
CA LEU A 128 5.78 -13.54 -5.25
C LEU A 128 7.24 -13.06 -5.29
N TRP A 129 8.20 -13.98 -5.17
CA TRP A 129 9.64 -13.72 -5.30
C TRP A 129 10.30 -14.65 -6.34
N GLY A 130 9.54 -15.00 -7.39
CA GLY A 130 10.08 -15.66 -8.57
C GLY A 130 10.45 -17.14 -8.40
N GLY A 131 9.95 -17.83 -7.38
CA GLY A 131 10.30 -19.23 -7.15
C GLY A 131 11.71 -19.44 -6.60
N ILE A 132 12.33 -18.39 -6.06
CA ILE A 132 13.69 -18.46 -5.55
C ILE A 132 13.71 -19.11 -4.16
N GLY A 133 14.13 -20.39 -4.11
CA GLY A 133 14.14 -21.19 -2.88
C GLY A 133 14.85 -20.52 -1.68
N LYS A 134 15.99 -19.84 -1.90
CA LYS A 134 16.69 -19.11 -0.81
C LYS A 134 15.85 -17.99 -0.20
N MET A 135 14.99 -17.32 -0.98
CA MET A 135 14.08 -16.29 -0.47
C MET A 135 12.93 -16.93 0.31
N THR A 136 12.41 -18.07 -0.16
CA THR A 136 11.43 -18.89 0.57
C THR A 136 11.97 -19.36 1.93
N GLU A 137 13.20 -19.88 1.97
CA GLU A 137 13.90 -20.29 3.19
C GLU A 137 14.10 -19.10 4.15
N THR A 138 14.44 -17.92 3.61
CA THR A 138 14.61 -16.70 4.42
C THR A 138 13.28 -16.25 5.03
N TYR A 139 12.17 -16.31 4.29
CA TYR A 139 10.84 -16.05 4.83
C TYR A 139 10.54 -17.02 5.97
N GLU A 140 10.70 -18.33 5.75
CA GLU A 140 10.44 -19.36 6.76
C GLU A 140 11.30 -19.14 8.03
N GLN A 141 12.57 -18.79 7.87
CA GLN A 141 13.48 -18.50 8.98
C GLN A 141 13.00 -17.30 9.82
N LEU A 142 12.72 -16.17 9.17
CA LEU A 142 12.33 -14.93 9.86
C LEU A 142 10.93 -15.03 10.48
N ALA A 143 9.98 -15.63 9.76
CA ALA A 143 8.65 -15.90 10.30
C ALA A 143 8.73 -16.84 11.51
N SER A 144 9.52 -17.91 11.44
CA SER A 144 9.73 -18.81 12.59
C SER A 144 10.33 -18.09 13.79
N ALA A 145 11.24 -17.13 13.57
CA ALA A 145 11.79 -16.29 14.64
C ALA A 145 10.73 -15.39 15.29
N LEU A 146 9.84 -14.76 14.50
CA LEU A 146 8.69 -14.02 15.04
C LEU A 146 7.76 -14.91 15.88
N HIS A 147 7.49 -16.13 15.43
CA HIS A 147 6.69 -17.09 16.20
C HIS A 147 7.35 -17.49 17.52
N ARG A 148 8.68 -17.66 17.55
CA ARG A 148 9.43 -17.87 18.81
C ARG A 148 9.28 -16.70 19.78
N LEU A 149 9.21 -15.48 19.25
CA LEU A 149 8.97 -14.25 20.01
C LEU A 149 7.49 -14.06 20.39
N GLY A 150 6.62 -15.03 20.08
CA GLY A 150 5.19 -14.97 20.37
C GLY A 150 4.45 -13.94 19.54
N LEU A 151 4.96 -13.58 18.35
CA LEU A 151 4.40 -12.57 17.45
C LEU A 151 4.24 -11.19 18.13
N ALA A 152 5.12 -10.87 19.09
CA ALA A 152 5.11 -9.60 19.78
C ALA A 152 5.50 -8.45 18.85
N GLU A 153 4.73 -7.36 18.88
CA GLU A 153 5.04 -6.13 18.15
C GLU A 153 6.25 -5.41 18.76
N THR A 154 6.52 -5.60 20.06
CA THR A 154 7.61 -4.95 20.78
C THR A 154 8.43 -5.98 21.54
N VAL A 155 9.75 -5.84 21.47
CA VAL A 155 10.71 -6.64 22.26
C VAL A 155 11.71 -5.72 22.93
N PHE A 156 12.17 -6.13 24.12
CA PHE A 156 13.20 -5.44 24.87
C PHE A 156 14.50 -6.24 24.81
N ALA A 157 15.58 -5.60 24.38
CA ALA A 157 16.90 -6.20 24.20
C ALA A 157 17.92 -5.63 25.19
N PRO A 158 18.97 -6.38 25.53
CA PRO A 158 20.06 -5.87 26.35
C PRO A 158 20.86 -4.81 25.59
N ILE A 159 21.58 -3.95 26.31
CA ILE A 159 22.42 -2.89 25.68
C ILE A 159 23.48 -3.47 24.73
N SER A 160 23.88 -4.74 24.95
CA SER A 160 24.76 -5.51 24.06
C SER A 160 24.20 -5.73 22.66
N ALA A 161 22.91 -5.45 22.42
CA ALA A 161 22.33 -5.34 21.08
C ALA A 161 22.93 -4.19 20.26
N LEU A 162 23.39 -3.13 20.92
CA LEU A 162 23.89 -1.90 20.30
C LEU A 162 25.39 -1.71 20.48
N VAL A 163 25.89 -1.93 21.69
CA VAL A 163 27.29 -1.70 22.05
C VAL A 163 27.80 -2.76 23.00
N THR A 164 29.06 -3.15 22.84
CA THR A 164 29.76 -4.03 23.77
C THR A 164 30.97 -3.31 24.35
N GLU A 165 31.23 -3.50 25.63
CA GLU A 165 32.42 -2.94 26.26
C GLU A 165 33.67 -3.76 25.89
N ARG A 166 34.71 -3.07 25.43
CA ARG A 166 36.02 -3.64 25.15
C ARG A 166 37.08 -2.63 25.60
N ASP A 167 37.98 -3.06 26.47
CA ASP A 167 39.07 -2.23 27.01
C ASP A 167 38.57 -0.90 27.64
N GLY A 168 37.42 -0.93 28.31
CA GLY A 168 36.79 0.25 28.94
C GLY A 168 36.14 1.22 27.95
N GLN A 169 36.03 0.86 26.67
CA GLN A 169 35.33 1.64 25.64
C GLN A 169 34.14 0.88 25.08
N LEU A 170 33.07 1.62 24.76
CA LEU A 170 31.91 1.05 24.06
C LEU A 170 32.22 0.93 22.57
N VAL A 171 32.19 -0.29 22.06
CA VAL A 171 32.44 -0.63 20.65
C VAL A 171 31.17 -1.20 20.03
N GLN A 172 30.87 -0.82 18.79
CA GLN A 172 29.65 -1.22 18.06
C GLN A 172 29.82 -2.49 17.22
N SER A 173 30.83 -3.34 17.44
CA SER A 173 31.19 -4.44 16.52
C SER A 173 30.09 -5.48 16.25
N ASN A 174 29.13 -5.63 17.17
CA ASN A 174 27.97 -6.52 17.06
C ASN A 174 26.65 -5.75 17.21
N SER A 175 26.60 -4.50 16.76
CA SER A 175 25.37 -3.71 16.79
C SER A 175 24.37 -4.21 15.75
N ILE A 176 23.10 -4.35 16.15
CA ILE A 176 22.00 -4.57 15.19
C ILE A 176 21.83 -3.37 14.24
N ILE A 177 22.42 -2.21 14.58
CA ILE A 177 22.40 -1.00 13.76
C ILE A 177 23.44 -1.06 12.61
N ASN A 178 24.37 -2.01 12.60
CA ASN A 178 25.43 -2.06 11.58
C ASN A 178 25.03 -2.87 10.34
N VAL A 179 25.34 -2.33 9.15
CA VAL A 179 24.88 -2.89 7.86
C VAL A 179 25.38 -4.32 7.62
N ASP A 180 26.56 -4.65 8.14
CA ASP A 180 27.17 -5.97 8.01
C ASP A 180 26.46 -7.05 8.86
N ILE A 181 25.64 -6.68 9.85
CA ILE A 181 25.03 -7.69 10.72
C ILE A 181 24.10 -8.63 9.93
N LEU A 182 23.39 -8.09 8.94
CA LEU A 182 22.48 -8.87 8.10
C LEU A 182 23.23 -9.88 7.22
N SER A 183 24.50 -9.64 6.88
CA SER A 183 25.27 -10.58 6.05
C SER A 183 25.52 -11.91 6.76
N ARG A 184 25.37 -11.94 8.09
CA ARG A 184 25.48 -13.14 8.93
C ARG A 184 24.20 -13.97 8.97
N LEU A 185 23.10 -13.51 8.37
CA LEU A 185 21.80 -14.16 8.40
C LEU A 185 21.86 -15.59 7.84
N GLY A 186 21.55 -16.57 8.71
CA GLY A 186 21.58 -17.99 8.36
C GLY A 186 22.99 -18.62 8.33
N GLY A 187 24.03 -17.85 8.67
CA GLY A 187 25.42 -18.29 8.75
C GLY A 187 25.85 -18.68 10.17
N SER A 188 26.93 -19.45 10.29
CA SER A 188 27.50 -19.87 11.58
C SER A 188 28.18 -18.74 12.36
N ALA A 189 28.45 -17.61 11.71
CA ALA A 189 29.01 -16.40 12.34
C ALA A 189 27.95 -15.54 13.06
N ASP A 190 26.67 -15.90 12.94
CA ASP A 190 25.61 -15.22 13.69
C ASP A 190 25.67 -15.62 15.19
N SER A 191 25.31 -14.67 16.05
CA SER A 191 25.40 -14.84 17.50
C SER A 191 24.01 -14.75 18.11
N ALA A 192 23.73 -15.59 19.10
CA ALA A 192 22.49 -15.52 19.85
C ALA A 192 22.47 -14.28 20.77
N ILE A 193 21.28 -13.74 20.97
CA ILE A 193 20.99 -12.68 21.94
C ILE A 193 19.65 -13.00 22.61
N GLU A 194 19.58 -12.83 23.93
CA GLU A 194 18.32 -12.94 24.66
C GLU A 194 17.55 -11.62 24.55
N VAL A 195 16.25 -11.72 24.28
CA VAL A 195 15.33 -10.58 24.25
C VAL A 195 14.06 -10.94 25.01
N ARG A 196 13.34 -9.93 25.51
CA ARG A 196 12.07 -10.11 26.22
C ARG A 196 10.91 -9.55 25.39
N PRO A 197 10.06 -10.42 24.82
CA PRO A 197 8.86 -9.95 24.12
C PRO A 197 7.89 -9.25 25.08
N ALA A 198 7.23 -8.21 24.60
CA ALA A 198 6.17 -7.52 25.32
C ALA A 198 4.81 -7.78 24.66
N SER A 199 3.81 -8.10 25.47
CA SER A 199 2.44 -8.36 25.02
C SER A 199 1.48 -7.83 26.08
N GLU A 200 0.50 -7.03 25.64
CA GLU A 200 -0.49 -6.39 26.51
C GLU A 200 0.15 -5.59 27.67
N GLY A 201 1.27 -4.90 27.39
CA GLY A 201 2.01 -4.11 28.39
C GLY A 201 2.83 -4.94 29.40
N THR A 202 2.89 -6.26 29.23
CA THR A 202 3.65 -7.16 30.13
C THR A 202 4.86 -7.77 29.44
N LEU A 203 5.99 -7.85 30.15
CA LEU A 203 7.18 -8.55 29.67
C LEU A 203 7.04 -10.07 29.82
N ARG A 204 7.20 -10.79 28.72
CA ARG A 204 7.29 -12.25 28.69
C ARG A 204 8.68 -12.74 29.12
N PRO A 205 8.87 -14.05 29.34
CA PRO A 205 10.19 -14.64 29.58
C PRO A 205 11.18 -14.32 28.46
N ALA A 206 12.47 -14.34 28.78
CA ALA A 206 13.53 -14.15 27.80
C ALA A 206 13.49 -15.27 26.75
N VAL A 207 13.65 -14.88 25.48
CA VAL A 207 13.70 -15.75 24.32
C VAL A 207 15.03 -15.52 23.61
N SER A 208 15.74 -16.59 23.29
CA SER A 208 16.97 -16.53 22.52
C SER A 208 16.65 -16.45 21.02
N VAL A 209 17.19 -15.44 20.35
CA VAL A 209 17.11 -15.26 18.89
C VAL A 209 18.49 -14.95 18.33
N ASN A 210 18.69 -15.20 17.04
CA ASN A 210 19.93 -14.80 16.41
C ASN A 210 19.94 -13.29 16.18
N ARG A 211 21.12 -12.68 16.24
CA ARG A 211 21.29 -11.24 16.15
C ARG A 211 20.97 -10.70 14.76
N ALA A 212 21.34 -11.42 13.69
CA ALA A 212 20.94 -11.02 12.34
C ALA A 212 19.43 -11.19 12.10
N GLU A 213 18.79 -12.19 12.72
CA GLU A 213 17.32 -12.33 12.72
C GLU A 213 16.67 -11.13 13.42
N LEU A 214 17.14 -10.76 14.62
CA LEU A 214 16.63 -9.60 15.34
C LEU A 214 16.81 -8.31 14.52
N ALA A 215 17.98 -8.11 13.92
CA ALA A 215 18.25 -6.97 13.05
C ALA A 215 17.35 -6.97 11.80
N ALA A 216 17.07 -8.14 11.21
CA ALA A 216 16.17 -8.27 10.07
C ALA A 216 14.72 -7.90 10.44
N LEU A 217 14.23 -8.41 11.57
CA LEU A 217 12.85 -8.25 12.04
C LEU A 217 12.54 -6.87 12.62
N THR A 218 13.54 -6.17 13.15
CA THR A 218 13.35 -4.85 13.78
C THR A 218 13.00 -3.80 12.73
N ASN A 219 11.81 -3.21 12.81
CA ASN A 219 11.43 -2.08 11.96
C ASN A 219 11.85 -0.74 12.57
N GLU A 220 11.81 -0.63 13.89
CA GLU A 220 12.04 0.63 14.60
C GLU A 220 12.78 0.39 15.93
N LEU A 221 13.77 1.23 16.20
CA LEU A 221 14.47 1.34 17.48
C LEU A 221 13.94 2.57 18.22
N ILE A 222 13.44 2.39 19.44
CA ILE A 222 12.95 3.49 20.27
C ILE A 222 14.07 4.00 21.17
N PHE A 223 14.52 5.23 20.89
CA PHE A 223 15.51 5.95 21.66
C PHE A 223 14.81 6.97 22.58
N ARG A 224 14.76 6.64 23.87
CA ARG A 224 14.20 7.54 24.88
C ARG A 224 15.14 8.71 25.15
N LEU A 225 14.63 9.93 25.04
CA LEU A 225 15.35 11.14 25.39
C LEU A 225 15.09 11.48 26.87
N ASP A 226 16.08 11.32 27.74
CA ASP A 226 15.92 11.63 29.17
C ASP A 226 16.27 13.08 29.53
N ASN A 227 17.24 13.67 28.84
CA ASN A 227 17.71 15.03 29.10
C ASN A 227 16.73 16.10 28.60
N GLU A 228 16.75 17.28 29.23
CA GLU A 228 16.01 18.44 28.75
C GLU A 228 16.55 18.87 27.37
N PRO A 229 15.69 19.01 26.34
CA PRO A 229 16.14 19.38 25.02
C PRO A 229 16.49 20.88 24.96
N ALA A 230 17.49 21.23 24.17
CA ALA A 230 17.85 22.63 23.92
C ALA A 230 16.71 23.44 23.26
N ASN A 231 15.80 22.76 22.57
CA ASN A 231 14.61 23.37 21.98
C ASN A 231 13.35 22.64 22.47
N ALA A 232 12.38 23.41 22.99
CA ALA A 232 11.16 22.88 23.58
C ALA A 232 10.27 22.09 22.60
N ILE A 233 10.39 22.31 21.27
CA ILE A 233 9.60 21.58 20.27
C ILE A 233 9.78 20.06 20.37
N VAL A 234 10.97 19.60 20.80
CA VAL A 234 11.31 18.18 20.98
C VAL A 234 10.48 17.52 22.08
N ASN A 235 9.85 18.30 22.98
CA ASN A 235 8.91 17.75 23.96
C ASN A 235 7.54 17.42 23.35
N SER A 236 7.21 17.98 22.18
CA SER A 236 5.92 17.81 21.50
C SER A 236 5.99 16.98 20.23
N VAL A 237 7.19 16.62 19.76
CA VAL A 237 7.38 15.86 18.52
C VAL A 237 8.36 14.72 18.72
N ASP A 238 8.12 13.61 18.01
CA ASP A 238 9.10 12.56 17.84
C ASP A 238 9.96 12.86 16.61
N LEU A 239 11.26 12.57 16.69
CA LEU A 239 12.16 12.63 15.54
C LEU A 239 12.42 11.22 15.02
N LEU A 240 12.11 10.98 13.76
CA LEU A 240 12.37 9.72 13.07
C LEU A 240 13.56 9.89 12.14
N ASP A 241 14.61 9.10 12.37
CA ASP A 241 15.74 8.98 11.45
C ASP A 241 15.54 7.75 10.58
N PHE A 242 15.40 7.98 9.26
CA PHE A 242 15.22 6.94 8.28
C PHE A 242 16.56 6.51 7.68
N PRO A 243 16.75 5.22 7.41
CA PRO A 243 17.94 4.75 6.73
C PRO A 243 18.03 5.33 5.31
N GLY A 244 19.26 5.58 4.86
CA GLY A 244 19.50 6.13 3.52
C GLY A 244 18.97 5.22 2.41
N TYR A 245 18.19 5.79 1.49
CA TYR A 245 17.74 5.08 0.29
C TYR A 245 18.92 4.58 -0.55
N ARG A 246 18.77 3.41 -1.17
CA ARG A 246 19.81 2.81 -2.02
C ARG A 246 19.32 2.66 -3.46
N SER A 247 20.21 2.88 -4.41
CA SER A 247 19.95 2.64 -5.84
C SER A 247 19.71 1.16 -6.11
N ARG A 248 18.63 0.83 -6.82
CA ARG A 248 18.24 -0.54 -7.17
C ARG A 248 19.22 -1.23 -8.13
N GLN A 249 19.26 -2.55 -8.09
CA GLN A 249 20.07 -3.39 -8.96
C GLN A 249 19.27 -3.93 -10.15
N LYS A 250 19.96 -4.55 -11.10
CA LYS A 250 19.37 -5.27 -12.24
C LYS A 250 20.02 -6.63 -12.36
N LEU A 251 19.79 -7.45 -11.33
CA LEU A 251 20.37 -8.77 -11.20
C LEU A 251 19.72 -9.74 -12.17
N MET A 252 20.52 -10.64 -12.72
CA MET A 252 20.10 -11.75 -13.59
C MET A 252 20.01 -13.07 -12.82
N SER A 253 20.57 -13.13 -11.61
CA SER A 253 20.51 -14.31 -10.76
C SER A 253 20.74 -13.90 -9.31
N ILE A 254 20.13 -14.63 -8.37
CA ILE A 254 20.38 -14.43 -6.94
C ILE A 254 21.87 -14.58 -6.57
N ASN A 255 22.64 -15.37 -7.33
CA ASN A 255 24.05 -15.57 -7.03
C ASN A 255 24.88 -14.29 -7.22
N GLU A 256 24.45 -13.36 -8.09
CA GLU A 256 25.09 -12.06 -8.30
C GLU A 256 24.94 -11.12 -7.09
N ALA A 257 23.99 -11.39 -6.20
CA ALA A 257 23.84 -10.67 -4.94
C ALA A 257 24.80 -11.17 -3.83
N SER A 258 25.48 -12.30 -4.04
CA SER A 258 26.39 -12.87 -3.04
C SER A 258 27.66 -12.03 -2.95
N GLU A 259 28.10 -11.75 -1.72
CA GLU A 259 29.39 -11.11 -1.46
C GLU A 259 30.30 -12.10 -0.75
N VAL A 260 31.59 -12.06 -1.07
CA VAL A 260 32.60 -12.90 -0.42
C VAL A 260 33.18 -12.10 0.73
N ASP A 261 33.11 -12.65 1.94
CA ASP A 261 33.71 -12.03 3.12
C ASP A 261 35.26 -12.08 3.06
N SER A 262 35.92 -11.40 3.99
CA SER A 262 37.39 -11.40 4.10
C SER A 262 38.00 -12.79 4.32
N ASN A 263 37.19 -13.78 4.70
CA ASN A 263 37.60 -15.15 4.95
C ASN A 263 37.32 -16.08 3.75
N GLY A 264 36.85 -15.55 2.62
CA GLY A 264 36.58 -16.32 1.41
C GLY A 264 35.23 -17.06 1.42
N THR A 265 34.37 -16.80 2.40
CA THR A 265 33.03 -17.41 2.51
C THR A 265 32.00 -16.51 1.83
N ALA A 266 31.18 -17.09 0.95
CA ALA A 266 30.08 -16.35 0.34
C ALA A 266 28.95 -16.17 1.36
N ASN A 267 28.59 -14.92 1.63
CA ASN A 267 27.46 -14.57 2.50
C ASN A 267 26.13 -14.94 1.85
N ASN A 268 25.07 -15.00 2.66
CA ASN A 268 23.72 -15.22 2.16
C ASN A 268 23.34 -14.10 1.15
N PRO A 269 23.11 -14.40 -0.14
CA PRO A 269 22.77 -13.38 -1.13
C PRO A 269 21.45 -12.66 -0.82
N VAL A 270 20.53 -13.31 -0.09
CA VAL A 270 19.26 -12.70 0.31
C VAL A 270 19.47 -11.58 1.31
N ALA A 271 20.53 -11.58 2.12
CA ALA A 271 20.77 -10.54 3.11
C ALA A 271 20.83 -9.14 2.51
N ARG A 272 21.51 -9.00 1.35
CA ARG A 272 21.64 -7.73 0.64
C ARG A 272 20.31 -7.29 0.01
N LEU A 273 19.59 -8.24 -0.58
CA LEU A 273 18.26 -8.01 -1.15
C LEU A 273 17.26 -7.59 -0.07
N LEU A 274 17.26 -8.29 1.06
CA LEU A 274 16.43 -7.99 2.22
C LEU A 274 16.70 -6.58 2.75
N LEU A 275 17.97 -6.18 2.88
CA LEU A 275 18.31 -4.81 3.30
C LEU A 275 17.73 -3.75 2.35
N ARG A 276 17.88 -3.93 1.03
CA ARG A 276 17.36 -2.99 0.02
C ARG A 276 15.84 -2.92 0.05
N GLY A 277 15.18 -4.08 0.06
CA GLY A 277 13.72 -4.17 0.17
C GLY A 277 13.21 -3.54 1.47
N LYS A 278 13.88 -3.80 2.59
CA LYS A 278 13.51 -3.29 3.91
C LYS A 278 13.60 -1.77 3.97
N VAL A 279 14.70 -1.17 3.50
CA VAL A 279 14.87 0.29 3.50
C VAL A 279 13.76 0.98 2.72
N ALA A 280 13.42 0.46 1.54
CA ALA A 280 12.35 1.05 0.73
C ALA A 280 10.97 0.87 1.37
N TYR A 281 10.67 -0.34 1.84
CA TYR A 281 9.39 -0.65 2.46
C TYR A 281 9.16 0.14 3.75
N LEU A 282 10.20 0.37 4.57
CA LEU A 282 10.06 1.15 5.81
C LEU A 282 9.48 2.54 5.55
N PHE A 283 9.99 3.26 4.55
CA PHE A 283 9.48 4.60 4.27
C PHE A 283 8.04 4.55 3.72
N GLU A 284 7.75 3.58 2.85
CA GLU A 284 6.40 3.37 2.30
C GLU A 284 5.39 3.00 3.39
N ARG A 285 5.78 2.15 4.33
CA ARG A 285 4.98 1.78 5.51
C ARG A 285 4.60 3.03 6.31
N TYR A 286 5.57 3.85 6.71
CA TYR A 286 5.29 5.06 7.51
C TYR A 286 4.47 6.09 6.73
N THR A 287 4.61 6.12 5.40
CA THR A 287 3.76 6.93 4.52
C THR A 287 2.33 6.39 4.47
N ASN A 288 2.17 5.07 4.40
CA ASN A 288 0.88 4.40 4.30
C ASN A 288 0.07 4.45 5.60
N GLU A 289 0.75 4.24 6.73
CA GLU A 289 0.22 4.39 8.08
C GLU A 289 0.07 5.87 8.48
N GLN A 290 0.55 6.79 7.64
CA GLN A 290 0.57 8.24 7.88
C GLN A 290 1.15 8.59 9.24
N GLU A 291 2.22 7.91 9.66
CA GLU A 291 2.85 8.18 10.96
C GLU A 291 3.56 9.54 10.98
N MET A 292 4.07 10.00 9.84
CA MET A 292 4.85 11.24 9.70
C MET A 292 3.96 12.45 9.40
N ASN A 293 3.96 13.45 10.28
CA ASN A 293 3.33 14.76 10.01
C ASN A 293 4.20 15.67 9.13
N ALA A 294 5.51 15.56 9.33
CA ALA A 294 6.54 16.38 8.70
C ALA A 294 7.59 15.46 8.08
N LEU A 295 8.13 15.89 6.94
CA LEU A 295 9.25 15.20 6.30
C LEU A 295 10.35 16.21 6.01
N VAL A 296 11.55 15.93 6.54
CA VAL A 296 12.73 16.77 6.33
C VAL A 296 13.62 16.13 5.28
N MET A 297 13.82 16.83 4.16
CA MET A 297 14.80 16.46 3.16
C MET A 297 16.10 17.24 3.37
N CYS A 298 17.17 16.55 3.76
CA CYS A 298 18.48 17.14 3.97
C CYS A 298 19.35 16.97 2.71
N THR A 299 19.81 18.07 2.13
CA THR A 299 20.76 18.05 1.00
C THR A 299 22.01 18.83 1.35
N SER A 300 23.18 18.32 0.95
CA SER A 300 24.46 19.02 1.12
C SER A 300 24.63 20.09 0.04
N THR A 301 25.05 21.29 0.41
CA THR A 301 25.32 22.38 -0.54
C THR A 301 26.49 22.12 -1.51
N PHE A 302 27.22 21.00 -1.41
CA PHE A 302 28.32 20.62 -2.34
C PHE A 302 28.08 19.35 -3.14
N LYS A 303 27.06 18.58 -2.80
CA LYS A 303 26.89 17.24 -3.38
C LYS A 303 25.46 17.07 -3.85
N GLN A 304 25.32 16.74 -5.14
CA GLN A 304 24.07 16.27 -5.68
C GLN A 304 23.69 14.96 -4.96
N SER A 305 22.40 14.76 -4.67
CA SER A 305 21.91 13.47 -4.19
C SER A 305 22.22 12.39 -5.24
N GLU A 306 22.91 11.33 -4.84
CA GLU A 306 23.27 10.22 -5.73
C GLU A 306 22.07 9.31 -6.07
N VAL A 307 20.96 9.43 -5.33
CA VAL A 307 19.82 8.52 -5.41
C VAL A 307 18.67 9.13 -6.20
N VAL A 308 18.41 8.59 -7.38
CA VAL A 308 17.37 9.07 -8.32
C VAL A 308 15.96 8.68 -7.86
N SER A 309 15.81 7.56 -7.15
CA SER A 309 14.50 6.99 -6.78
C SER A 309 13.74 7.78 -5.69
N VAL A 310 14.32 8.84 -5.14
CA VAL A 310 13.70 9.62 -4.04
C VAL A 310 12.52 10.48 -4.54
N GLY A 311 12.52 10.93 -5.79
CA GLY A 311 11.44 11.79 -6.33
C GLY A 311 10.04 11.18 -6.20
N PRO A 312 9.79 9.98 -6.76
CA PRO A 312 8.51 9.28 -6.63
C PRO A 312 8.10 9.00 -5.18
N VAL A 313 9.09 8.71 -4.32
CA VAL A 313 8.89 8.45 -2.89
C VAL A 313 8.38 9.70 -2.18
N LEU A 314 9.01 10.86 -2.41
CA LEU A 314 8.53 12.15 -1.89
C LEU A 314 7.13 12.47 -2.43
N LYS A 315 6.90 12.27 -3.73
CA LYS A 315 5.59 12.50 -4.34
C LYS A 315 4.49 11.67 -3.68
N SER A 316 4.72 10.38 -3.44
CA SER A 316 3.77 9.49 -2.75
C SER A 316 3.44 10.01 -1.35
N TRP A 317 4.46 10.43 -0.60
CA TRP A 317 4.25 11.03 0.72
C TRP A 317 3.47 12.35 0.68
N ILE A 318 3.78 13.23 -0.28
CA ILE A 318 3.06 14.50 -0.49
C ILE A 318 1.59 14.24 -0.83
N ASP A 319 1.34 13.36 -1.80
CA ASP A 319 -0.02 13.02 -2.26
C ASP A 319 -0.88 12.48 -1.11
N LYS A 320 -0.28 11.64 -0.26
CA LYS A 320 -0.97 11.00 0.86
C LYS A 320 -1.17 11.94 2.05
N THR A 321 -0.15 12.73 2.44
CA THR A 321 -0.20 13.52 3.69
C THR A 321 -0.54 14.99 3.49
N GLN A 322 -0.24 15.58 2.33
CA GLN A 322 -0.45 17.01 2.06
C GLN A 322 -1.60 17.24 1.08
N GLY A 323 -1.79 16.33 0.12
CA GLY A 323 -2.80 16.41 -0.93
C GLY A 323 -2.19 16.23 -2.32
N THR A 324 -2.98 15.72 -3.27
CA THR A 324 -2.50 15.36 -4.61
C THR A 324 -2.43 16.56 -5.55
N SER A 325 -3.24 17.59 -5.31
CA SER A 325 -3.31 18.80 -6.14
C SER A 325 -2.76 20.04 -5.44
N PRO A 326 -2.29 21.06 -6.19
CA PRO A 326 -1.89 22.33 -5.60
C PRO A 326 -3.00 22.99 -4.78
N GLN A 327 -4.26 22.85 -5.21
CA GLN A 327 -5.41 23.45 -4.53
C GLN A 327 -5.65 22.84 -3.15
N GLN A 328 -5.45 21.53 -3.00
CA GLN A 328 -5.56 20.86 -1.69
C GLN A 328 -4.43 21.27 -0.73
N ARG A 329 -3.24 21.56 -1.27
CA ARG A 329 -2.07 21.97 -0.47
C ARG A 329 -2.05 23.46 -0.15
N ASP A 330 -2.76 24.28 -0.92
CA ASP A 330 -2.80 25.73 -0.72
C ASP A 330 -3.44 26.10 0.63
N GLY A 331 -2.91 27.12 1.30
CA GLY A 331 -3.41 27.57 2.61
C GLY A 331 -3.04 26.67 3.81
N ARG A 332 -2.35 25.54 3.60
CA ARG A 332 -1.82 24.69 4.68
C ARG A 332 -0.34 24.93 4.92
N ALA A 333 0.11 24.69 6.15
CA ALA A 333 1.53 24.61 6.43
C ALA A 333 2.14 23.42 5.67
N SER A 334 3.26 23.63 4.98
CA SER A 334 3.94 22.58 4.24
C SER A 334 4.61 21.60 5.21
N GLY A 335 4.14 20.36 5.25
CA GLY A 335 4.81 19.29 6.00
C GLY A 335 6.15 18.88 5.40
N LEU A 336 6.38 19.11 4.10
CA LEU A 336 7.70 18.92 3.48
C LEU A 336 8.59 20.13 3.80
N ILE A 337 9.74 19.87 4.42
CA ILE A 337 10.74 20.87 4.80
C ILE A 337 12.06 20.52 4.12
N TRP A 338 12.69 21.48 3.45
CA TRP A 338 13.98 21.27 2.79
C TRP A 338 15.10 21.94 3.58
N ALA A 339 16.09 21.16 4.02
CA ALA A 339 17.25 21.65 4.75
C ALA A 339 18.50 21.61 3.85
N LEU A 340 19.00 22.79 3.47
CA LEU A 340 20.29 22.96 2.83
C LEU A 340 21.38 22.95 3.91
N THR A 341 22.04 21.81 4.05
CA THR A 341 23.04 21.54 5.09
C THR A 341 24.46 21.79 4.58
N MET A 342 25.41 21.89 5.52
CA MET A 342 26.82 22.16 5.25
C MET A 342 27.07 23.55 4.64
N CYS A 343 26.21 24.53 4.92
CA CYS A 343 26.37 25.88 4.38
C CYS A 343 27.73 26.52 4.72
N ASP A 344 28.42 26.10 5.79
CA ASP A 344 29.78 26.53 6.10
C ASP A 344 30.77 26.32 4.95
N GLY A 345 30.68 25.16 4.27
CA GLY A 345 31.56 24.87 3.14
C GLY A 345 31.25 25.75 1.92
N PHE A 346 30.05 26.33 1.85
CA PHE A 346 29.53 27.02 0.66
C PHE A 346 29.96 28.44 0.77
N ILE A 347 29.77 29.02 1.95
CA ILE A 347 30.37 30.28 2.32
C ILE A 347 31.90 30.15 2.19
N GLY A 348 32.52 29.15 2.80
CA GLY A 348 33.98 28.96 2.73
C GLY A 348 34.51 28.83 1.29
N GLY A 349 33.85 28.04 0.45
CA GLY A 349 34.19 27.87 -0.95
C GLY A 349 33.98 29.13 -1.78
N ALA A 350 32.86 29.83 -1.58
CA ALA A 350 32.56 31.08 -2.27
C ALA A 350 33.55 32.19 -1.89
N LEU A 351 33.88 32.33 -0.60
CA LEU A 351 34.81 33.34 -0.12
C LEU A 351 36.26 33.13 -0.58
N ASN A 352 36.61 31.92 -1.04
CA ASN A 352 37.91 31.66 -1.68
C ASN A 352 37.96 32.13 -3.16
N GLY A 353 36.80 32.41 -3.76
CA GLY A 353 36.67 32.90 -5.14
C GLY A 353 36.50 34.42 -5.23
N GLU A 354 36.14 34.90 -6.42
CA GLU A 354 35.91 36.33 -6.66
C GLU A 354 34.43 36.70 -6.50
N ALA A 355 34.17 37.92 -5.99
CA ALA A 355 32.80 38.39 -5.75
C ALA A 355 31.90 38.43 -7.00
N VAL A 356 32.49 38.54 -8.19
CA VAL A 356 31.77 38.49 -9.48
C VAL A 356 31.10 37.13 -9.72
N GLN A 357 31.60 36.06 -9.10
CA GLN A 357 31.09 34.69 -9.25
C GLN A 357 29.97 34.36 -8.25
N PHE A 358 29.72 35.21 -7.25
CA PHE A 358 28.75 34.93 -6.19
C PHE A 358 27.33 34.68 -6.70
N PRO A 359 26.79 35.45 -7.68
CA PRO A 359 25.45 35.19 -8.20
C PRO A 359 25.32 33.81 -8.84
N GLU A 360 26.30 33.43 -9.67
CA GLU A 360 26.33 32.10 -10.30
C GLU A 360 26.49 30.99 -9.27
N GLY A 361 27.35 31.19 -8.26
CA GLY A 361 27.54 30.23 -7.16
C GLY A 361 26.24 29.97 -6.37
N CYS A 362 25.46 31.01 -6.08
CA CYS A 362 24.16 30.88 -5.40
C CYS A 362 23.16 30.09 -6.25
N ASP A 363 23.05 30.42 -7.55
CA ASP A 363 22.18 29.72 -8.48
C ASP A 363 22.59 28.24 -8.63
N ASN A 364 23.88 27.97 -8.79
CA ASN A 364 24.41 26.61 -8.95
C ASN A 364 24.19 25.77 -7.68
N MET A 365 24.26 26.37 -6.49
CA MET A 365 23.94 25.67 -5.24
C MET A 365 22.49 25.17 -5.22
N LEU A 366 21.51 26.00 -5.60
CA LEU A 366 20.10 25.56 -5.68
C LEU A 366 19.87 24.55 -6.80
N LYS A 367 20.55 24.72 -7.95
CA LYS A 367 20.46 23.75 -9.06
C LYS A 367 20.94 22.37 -8.62
N LEU A 368 22.12 22.30 -8.03
CA LEU A 368 22.75 21.07 -7.58
C LEU A 368 21.94 20.36 -6.49
N THR A 369 21.40 21.12 -5.54
CA THR A 369 20.72 20.56 -4.36
C THR A 369 19.26 20.22 -4.59
N MET A 370 18.57 20.95 -5.48
CA MET A 370 17.12 20.83 -5.65
C MET A 370 16.71 20.65 -7.12
N ILE A 371 17.10 21.57 -8.00
CA ILE A 371 16.44 21.70 -9.31
C ILE A 371 16.84 20.59 -10.29
N GLU A 372 18.10 20.17 -10.32
CA GLU A 372 18.55 19.13 -11.26
C GLU A 372 17.84 17.79 -11.03
N ARG A 373 17.51 17.49 -9.77
CA ARG A 373 16.85 16.23 -9.38
C ARG A 373 15.32 16.35 -9.36
N PHE A 374 14.80 17.43 -8.77
CA PHE A 374 13.38 17.56 -8.44
C PHE A 374 12.70 18.70 -9.18
N GLY A 375 13.43 19.50 -9.96
CA GLY A 375 12.88 20.65 -10.68
C GLY A 375 11.85 20.28 -11.74
N ASN A 376 11.82 19.02 -12.18
CA ASN A 376 10.80 18.49 -13.10
C ASN A 376 9.51 18.07 -12.40
N GLU A 377 9.54 17.84 -11.08
CA GLU A 377 8.38 17.45 -10.30
C GLU A 377 7.34 18.57 -10.23
N ASP A 378 6.06 18.21 -10.37
CA ASP A 378 4.97 19.18 -10.39
C ASP A 378 4.84 19.91 -9.05
N TRP A 379 5.01 19.20 -7.93
CA TRP A 379 4.95 19.77 -6.59
C TRP A 379 6.09 20.78 -6.32
N MET A 380 7.25 20.63 -6.98
CA MET A 380 8.37 21.57 -6.87
C MET A 380 8.07 22.87 -7.64
N LYS A 381 7.50 22.74 -8.84
CA LYS A 381 7.12 23.87 -9.71
C LYS A 381 5.94 24.64 -9.14
N GLN A 382 4.94 23.93 -8.60
CA GLN A 382 3.68 24.45 -8.10
C GLN A 382 3.23 23.65 -6.88
N TRP A 383 3.56 24.15 -5.68
CA TRP A 383 3.14 23.55 -4.42
C TRP A 383 1.67 23.85 -4.14
N GLY A 384 1.30 25.13 -4.27
CA GLY A 384 -0.07 25.66 -4.14
C GLY A 384 -0.27 26.83 -5.09
N SER A 385 -0.66 27.99 -4.55
CA SER A 385 -0.61 29.27 -5.27
C SER A 385 0.83 29.72 -5.61
N THR A 386 1.83 29.16 -4.92
CA THR A 386 3.26 29.42 -5.15
C THR A 386 4.03 28.14 -5.49
N PRO A 387 5.25 28.26 -6.06
CA PRO A 387 6.21 27.17 -6.09
C PRO A 387 6.56 26.65 -4.69
N PHE A 388 7.18 25.48 -4.59
CA PHE A 388 7.69 24.98 -3.31
C PHE A 388 8.75 25.92 -2.75
N LYS A 389 8.50 26.48 -1.56
CA LYS A 389 9.31 27.55 -0.96
C LYS A 389 9.74 27.28 0.48
N ASN A 390 9.50 26.07 0.99
CA ASN A 390 9.76 25.71 2.39
C ASN A 390 11.20 25.21 2.60
N THR A 391 12.17 26.07 2.28
CA THR A 391 13.61 25.76 2.27
C THR A 391 14.36 26.57 3.32
N TYR A 392 15.23 25.90 4.07
CA TYR A 392 16.00 26.45 5.19
C TYR A 392 17.49 26.22 4.98
N LEU A 393 18.29 27.18 5.43
CA LEU A 393 19.75 27.13 5.41
C LEU A 393 20.27 26.72 6.77
N VAL A 394 21.13 25.70 6.83
CA VAL A 394 21.67 25.16 8.07
C VAL A 394 23.19 25.01 7.96
N ARG A 395 23.89 25.58 8.93
CA ARG A 395 25.34 25.41 9.12
C ARG A 395 25.61 24.66 10.42
N LYS A 396 26.86 24.23 10.64
CA LYS A 396 27.28 23.55 11.87
C LYS A 396 27.88 24.58 12.83
N PRO A 397 27.20 24.93 13.93
CA PRO A 397 27.77 25.83 14.93
C PRO A 397 29.06 25.25 15.53
N ARG A 398 29.95 26.11 15.99
CA ARG A 398 31.22 25.78 16.67
C ARG A 398 32.17 24.98 15.77
N PHE A 399 31.97 25.07 14.46
CA PHE A 399 32.86 24.52 13.46
C PHE A 399 33.84 25.60 13.01
N LYS A 400 35.12 25.25 12.87
CA LYS A 400 36.15 26.22 12.48
C LYS A 400 35.98 26.60 11.01
N THR A 401 35.74 27.88 10.75
CA THR A 401 35.63 28.45 9.40
C THR A 401 36.57 29.66 9.24
N SER A 402 36.72 30.17 8.02
CA SER A 402 37.50 31.38 7.75
C SER A 402 36.77 32.68 8.14
N PHE A 403 35.46 32.60 8.31
CA PHE A 403 34.57 33.76 8.40
C PHE A 403 33.91 33.94 9.78
N ILE A 404 34.09 32.98 10.71
CA ILE A 404 33.64 33.07 12.11
C ILE A 404 34.83 32.83 13.05
N GLU A 405 34.95 33.66 14.07
CA GLU A 405 35.96 33.56 15.11
C GLU A 405 35.48 32.68 16.27
N LEU A 406 36.24 31.63 16.57
CA LEU A 406 36.01 30.74 17.71
C LEU A 406 36.85 31.14 18.91
N ALA A 407 36.24 31.12 20.08
CA ALA A 407 36.92 31.25 21.36
C ALA A 407 37.63 29.94 21.76
N ALA A 408 38.43 30.01 22.83
CA ALA A 408 39.20 28.86 23.32
C ALA A 408 38.30 27.71 23.85
N ASP A 409 37.08 28.02 24.28
CA ASP A 409 36.05 27.07 24.70
C ASP A 409 35.23 26.50 23.52
N GLY A 410 35.48 26.97 22.30
CA GLY A 410 34.78 26.56 21.08
C GLY A 410 33.50 27.36 20.77
N GLU A 411 33.13 28.35 21.58
CA GLU A 411 31.98 29.22 21.28
C GLU A 411 32.31 30.21 20.16
N GLU A 412 31.32 30.54 19.35
CA GLU A 412 31.43 31.55 18.30
C GLU A 412 31.22 32.95 18.89
N ARG A 413 32.16 33.88 18.64
CA ARG A 413 32.13 35.22 19.25
C ARG A 413 31.82 36.34 18.26
N ALA A 414 32.38 36.26 17.07
CA ALA A 414 32.29 37.32 16.08
C ALA A 414 32.47 36.77 14.66
N TYR A 415 32.09 37.58 13.68
CA TYR A 415 32.50 37.37 12.30
C TYR A 415 33.93 37.87 12.12
N SER A 416 34.68 37.21 11.24
CA SER A 416 36.03 37.64 10.86
C SER A 416 35.96 38.98 10.11
N ASP A 417 36.66 40.01 10.62
CA ASP A 417 36.73 41.33 10.00
C ASP A 417 37.17 41.26 8.54
N SER A 418 38.14 40.39 8.24
CA SER A 418 38.66 40.17 6.88
C SER A 418 37.62 39.65 5.89
N SER A 419 36.58 38.96 6.37
CA SER A 419 35.55 38.34 5.53
C SER A 419 34.27 39.17 5.45
N HIS A 420 34.15 40.25 6.24
CA HIS A 420 32.89 40.97 6.43
C HIS A 420 32.30 41.53 5.12
N ILE A 421 33.12 42.22 4.31
CA ILE A 421 32.69 42.81 3.04
C ILE A 421 32.26 41.70 2.06
N ALA A 422 33.04 40.62 1.97
CA ALA A 422 32.75 39.51 1.07
C ALA A 422 31.47 38.75 1.50
N LEU A 423 31.24 38.57 2.81
CA LEU A 423 29.99 38.01 3.35
C LEU A 423 28.77 38.87 3.00
N GLN A 424 28.87 40.19 3.11
CA GLN A 424 27.78 41.10 2.73
C GLN A 424 27.50 41.04 1.22
N ALA A 425 28.55 41.01 0.38
CA ALA A 425 28.39 40.86 -1.06
C ALA A 425 27.75 39.50 -1.42
N LEU A 426 28.14 38.42 -0.75
CA LEU A 426 27.55 37.10 -0.94
C LEU A 426 26.09 37.05 -0.48
N GLN A 427 25.74 37.70 0.64
CA GLN A 427 24.35 37.85 1.10
C GLN A 427 23.49 38.56 0.05
N GLN A 428 24.00 39.66 -0.52
CA GLN A 428 23.32 40.41 -1.57
C GLN A 428 23.12 39.55 -2.82
N ALA A 429 24.15 38.81 -3.25
CA ALA A 429 24.05 37.88 -4.37
C ALA A 429 23.01 36.78 -4.13
N PHE A 430 23.04 36.16 -2.94
CA PHE A 430 22.08 35.13 -2.53
C PHE A 430 20.64 35.67 -2.55
N SER A 431 20.41 36.83 -1.92
CA SER A 431 19.09 37.43 -1.81
C SER A 431 18.54 37.91 -3.17
N ASN A 432 19.42 38.20 -4.13
CA ASN A 432 19.05 38.64 -5.47
C ASN A 432 18.85 37.51 -6.48
N SER A 433 19.35 36.30 -6.21
CA SER A 433 19.16 35.11 -7.06
C SER A 433 17.68 34.80 -7.27
N GLU A 434 17.30 34.55 -8.52
CA GLU A 434 15.92 34.24 -8.90
C GLU A 434 15.49 32.88 -8.38
N LEU A 435 16.39 31.88 -8.42
CA LEU A 435 16.13 30.56 -7.86
C LEU A 435 15.96 30.60 -6.35
N VAL A 436 16.77 31.41 -5.65
CA VAL A 436 16.62 31.62 -4.20
C VAL A 436 15.28 32.28 -3.89
N LYS A 437 14.91 33.38 -4.57
CA LYS A 437 13.60 34.04 -4.37
C LYS A 437 12.42 33.12 -4.63
N ARG A 438 12.58 32.17 -5.56
CA ARG A 438 11.57 31.17 -5.91
C ARG A 438 11.39 30.10 -4.83
N HIS A 439 12.48 29.60 -4.26
CA HIS A 439 12.47 28.38 -3.42
C HIS A 439 12.81 28.59 -1.94
N VAL A 440 13.26 29.78 -1.53
CA VAL A 440 13.58 30.13 -0.14
C VAL A 440 12.64 31.22 0.35
N ALA A 441 11.91 30.96 1.43
CA ALA A 441 11.07 31.94 2.12
C ALA A 441 11.96 33.01 2.77
N GLU A 442 11.69 34.28 2.46
CA GLU A 442 12.42 35.47 2.97
C GLU A 442 13.94 35.30 2.93
N PRO A 443 14.57 35.33 1.73
CA PRO A 443 15.98 34.98 1.56
C PRO A 443 16.96 35.71 2.48
N GLN A 444 16.73 37.00 2.70
CA GLN A 444 17.60 37.83 3.55
C GLN A 444 17.55 37.39 5.01
N ASP A 445 16.35 37.14 5.54
CA ASP A 445 16.15 36.67 6.91
C ASP A 445 16.64 35.23 7.07
N ALA A 446 16.52 34.40 6.03
CA ALA A 446 17.04 33.03 6.04
C ALA A 446 18.57 33.02 6.12
N TRP A 447 19.22 33.90 5.37
CA TRP A 447 20.68 34.09 5.41
C TRP A 447 21.14 34.60 6.78
N GLN A 448 20.45 35.59 7.34
CA GLN A 448 20.80 36.15 8.65
C GLN A 448 20.63 35.11 9.77
N ALA A 449 19.54 34.34 9.74
CA ALA A 449 19.32 33.26 10.69
C ALA A 449 20.45 32.21 10.61
N MET A 450 20.81 31.77 9.40
CA MET A 450 21.93 30.85 9.18
C MET A 450 23.24 31.37 9.77
N LEU A 451 23.53 32.67 9.65
CA LEU A 451 24.76 33.26 10.19
C LEU A 451 24.70 33.56 11.70
N THR A 452 23.57 33.38 12.37
CA THR A 452 23.45 33.66 13.81
C THR A 452 24.43 32.79 14.61
N LEU A 453 25.26 33.44 15.44
CA LEU A 453 26.33 32.77 16.19
C LEU A 453 25.76 31.75 17.18
N ASN A 454 26.42 30.60 17.29
CA ASN A 454 26.05 29.45 18.11
C ASN A 454 24.68 28.81 17.80
N ASP A 455 23.93 29.34 16.83
CA ASP A 455 22.64 28.80 16.37
C ASP A 455 22.76 28.13 15.00
N GLY A 456 23.33 28.82 14.01
CA GLY A 456 23.54 28.26 12.67
C GLY A 456 22.28 28.06 11.83
N GLY A 457 21.19 28.75 12.14
CA GLY A 457 19.89 28.65 11.46
C GLY A 457 18.91 27.69 12.11
N MET A 458 19.31 27.02 13.20
CA MET A 458 18.50 26.01 13.88
C MET A 458 17.24 26.58 14.51
N THR A 459 17.27 27.81 15.05
CA THR A 459 16.05 28.46 15.58
C THR A 459 15.01 28.65 14.49
N ARG A 460 15.39 29.21 13.32
CA ARG A 460 14.48 29.39 12.18
C ARG A 460 13.99 28.05 11.63
N PHE A 461 14.88 27.07 11.48
CA PHE A 461 14.53 25.74 11.01
C PHE A 461 13.55 25.02 11.95
N SER A 462 13.79 25.06 13.26
CA SER A 462 12.93 24.43 14.25
C SER A 462 11.55 25.08 14.37
N ALA A 463 11.45 26.39 14.12
CA ALA A 463 10.17 27.09 14.10
C ALA A 463 9.20 26.55 13.02
N ALA A 464 9.74 25.97 11.94
CA ALA A 464 8.97 25.37 10.84
C ALA A 464 8.07 24.21 11.29
N PHE A 465 8.44 23.52 12.38
CA PHE A 465 7.66 22.38 12.88
C PHE A 465 6.45 22.79 13.71
N SER A 466 6.43 24.02 14.26
CA SER A 466 5.36 24.43 15.18
C SER A 466 3.95 24.35 14.56
N PRO A 467 3.72 24.78 13.30
CA PRO A 467 2.40 24.67 12.67
C PRO A 467 1.94 23.23 12.37
N ILE A 468 2.89 22.29 12.25
CA ILE A 468 2.64 20.89 11.83
C ILE A 468 2.75 19.88 12.99
N ALA A 469 3.26 20.32 14.14
CA ALA A 469 3.37 19.53 15.37
C ALA A 469 2.02 19.26 16.05
N ASN A 470 0.95 19.97 15.66
CA ASN A 470 -0.39 19.71 16.18
C ASN A 470 -1.01 18.46 15.53
N ILE A 471 -1.60 17.58 16.35
CA ILE A 471 -2.37 16.42 15.88
C ILE A 471 -3.56 16.81 14.99
N ASP A 472 -4.16 17.98 15.21
CA ASP A 472 -5.28 18.48 14.40
C ASP A 472 -4.91 18.59 12.91
N PHE A 473 -3.64 18.93 12.61
CA PHE A 473 -3.13 19.00 11.24
C PHE A 473 -3.29 17.65 10.52
N LYS A 474 -2.96 16.54 11.20
CA LYS A 474 -3.12 15.19 10.67
C LYS A 474 -4.60 14.80 10.60
N LEU A 475 -5.36 15.03 11.67
CA LEU A 475 -6.77 14.64 11.74
C LEU A 475 -7.62 15.33 10.67
N GLN A 476 -7.34 16.59 10.36
CA GLN A 476 -8.02 17.30 9.28
C GLN A 476 -7.78 16.63 7.92
N ARG A 477 -6.54 16.23 7.60
CA ARG A 477 -6.25 15.52 6.34
C ARG A 477 -6.95 14.17 6.28
N ILE A 478 -6.96 13.42 7.38
CA ILE A 478 -7.63 12.11 7.45
C ILE A 478 -9.14 12.27 7.24
N ALA A 479 -9.76 13.31 7.82
CA ALA A 479 -11.19 13.59 7.61
C ALA A 479 -11.51 13.87 6.13
N GLU A 480 -10.68 14.68 5.46
CA GLU A 480 -10.86 14.95 4.02
C GLU A 480 -10.71 13.69 3.16
N GLN A 481 -9.75 12.82 3.49
CA GLN A 481 -9.59 11.54 2.79
C GLN A 481 -10.78 10.62 3.02
N LEU A 482 -11.34 10.62 4.22
CA LEU A 482 -12.55 9.88 4.52
C LEU A 482 -13.73 10.41 3.69
N ASP A 483 -13.90 11.73 3.61
CA ASP A 483 -14.95 12.34 2.78
C ASP A 483 -14.76 12.02 1.29
N GLU A 484 -13.53 12.12 0.77
CA GLU A 484 -13.18 11.73 -0.60
C GLU A 484 -13.52 10.25 -0.86
N LEU A 485 -13.18 9.38 0.09
CA LEU A 485 -13.46 7.95 0.01
C LEU A 485 -14.97 7.68 0.05
N MET A 486 -15.72 8.37 0.90
CA MET A 486 -17.17 8.28 0.98
C MET A 486 -17.82 8.71 -0.35
N VAL A 487 -17.40 9.82 -0.93
CA VAL A 487 -17.90 10.28 -2.24
C VAL A 487 -17.63 9.25 -3.35
N GLN A 488 -16.50 8.55 -3.28
CA GLN A 488 -16.14 7.50 -4.26
C GLN A 488 -16.87 6.17 -4.04
N LEU A 489 -17.08 5.76 -2.78
CA LEU A 489 -17.65 4.47 -2.43
C LEU A 489 -19.17 4.46 -2.35
N LEU A 490 -19.79 5.51 -1.80
CA LEU A 490 -21.23 5.54 -1.55
C LEU A 490 -22.06 5.27 -2.81
N PRO A 491 -21.80 5.89 -3.98
CA PRO A 491 -22.59 5.61 -5.18
C PRO A 491 -22.52 4.13 -5.61
N ARG A 492 -21.40 3.45 -5.36
CA ARG A 492 -21.21 2.03 -5.70
C ARG A 492 -21.93 1.12 -4.71
N LEU A 493 -21.99 1.50 -3.44
CA LEU A 493 -22.69 0.77 -2.39
C LEU A 493 -24.21 1.00 -2.44
N GLU A 494 -24.64 2.21 -2.86
CA GLU A 494 -26.05 2.54 -3.06
C GLU A 494 -26.73 1.60 -4.07
N GLU A 495 -25.99 1.06 -5.05
CA GLU A 495 -26.55 0.07 -5.98
C GLU A 495 -27.05 -1.22 -5.31
N TYR A 496 -26.52 -1.54 -4.13
CA TYR A 496 -26.87 -2.72 -3.33
C TYR A 496 -27.72 -2.35 -2.11
N TYR A 497 -27.97 -1.06 -1.88
CA TYR A 497 -28.73 -0.58 -0.75
C TYR A 497 -30.23 -0.52 -1.08
N GLU A 498 -31.00 -1.41 -0.46
CA GLU A 498 -32.46 -1.39 -0.56
C GLU A 498 -33.05 -0.66 0.66
N ALA A 499 -33.34 0.63 0.50
CA ALA A 499 -34.12 1.39 1.47
C ALA A 499 -35.60 1.00 1.36
N GLY A 500 -35.98 -0.18 1.86
CA GLY A 500 -37.38 -0.64 1.79
C GLY A 500 -38.39 0.46 2.16
N GLY A 501 -39.49 0.59 1.40
CA GLY A 501 -40.51 1.62 1.63
C GLY A 501 -41.03 2.31 0.37
N GLU A 502 -41.58 3.52 0.52
CA GLU A 502 -42.12 4.33 -0.58
C GLU A 502 -41.04 4.95 -1.47
N ASP A 503 -39.89 5.32 -0.91
CA ASP A 503 -38.78 5.94 -1.66
C ASP A 503 -38.15 4.98 -2.67
N GLU A 504 -37.99 3.70 -2.31
CA GLU A 504 -37.51 2.67 -3.24
C GLU A 504 -38.53 2.37 -4.34
N ARG A 505 -39.83 2.39 -4.02
CA ARG A 505 -40.88 2.29 -5.04
C ARG A 505 -40.84 3.47 -6.01
N ALA A 506 -40.61 4.68 -5.53
CA ALA A 506 -40.49 5.86 -6.38
C ALA A 506 -39.28 5.75 -7.33
N LYS A 507 -38.11 5.33 -6.82
CA LYS A 507 -36.92 5.08 -7.64
C LYS A 507 -37.15 3.99 -8.68
N LYS A 508 -37.71 2.85 -8.29
CA LYS A 508 -38.04 1.74 -9.21
C LYS A 508 -39.07 2.14 -10.26
N LYS A 509 -40.01 3.03 -9.92
CA LYS A 509 -40.98 3.58 -10.88
C LYS A 509 -40.31 4.46 -11.95
N VAL A 510 -39.31 5.25 -11.56
CA VAL A 510 -38.50 6.02 -12.52
C VAL A 510 -37.74 5.08 -13.46
N ILE A 511 -37.08 4.04 -12.92
CA ILE A 511 -36.37 3.03 -13.72
C ILE A 511 -37.32 2.31 -14.68
N ALA A 512 -38.48 1.88 -14.20
CA ALA A 512 -39.50 1.22 -15.03
C ALA A 512 -39.96 2.11 -16.20
N ASN A 513 -40.16 3.41 -15.95
CA ASN A 513 -40.50 4.36 -17.00
C ASN A 513 -39.35 4.58 -18.01
N MET A 514 -38.10 4.61 -17.55
CA MET A 514 -36.93 4.69 -18.44
C MET A 514 -36.80 3.46 -19.34
N ILE A 515 -37.13 2.27 -18.82
CA ILE A 515 -37.16 1.03 -19.61
C ILE A 515 -38.32 1.02 -20.60
N ALA A 516 -39.54 1.36 -20.16
CA ALA A 516 -40.75 1.25 -20.97
C ALA A 516 -40.87 2.32 -22.06
N ARG A 517 -40.37 3.54 -21.80
CA ARG A 517 -40.53 4.69 -22.71
C ARG A 517 -40.00 4.41 -24.12
N PRO A 518 -38.77 3.90 -24.35
CA PRO A 518 -38.29 3.57 -25.69
C PRO A 518 -39.21 2.62 -26.46
N PHE A 519 -39.73 1.57 -25.82
CA PHE A 519 -40.65 0.62 -26.48
C PHE A 519 -42.00 1.26 -26.85
N ALA A 520 -42.43 2.29 -26.11
CA ALA A 520 -43.68 3.00 -26.34
C ALA A 520 -43.55 4.14 -27.35
N THR A 521 -42.40 4.83 -27.41
CA THR A 521 -42.21 6.03 -28.23
C THR A 521 -41.54 5.76 -29.58
N THR A 522 -40.82 4.65 -29.72
CA THR A 522 -40.16 4.28 -30.97
C THR A 522 -41.19 3.69 -31.95
N PRO A 523 -41.22 4.10 -33.24
CA PRO A 523 -42.23 3.67 -34.22
C PRO A 523 -42.38 2.14 -34.35
N HIS A 524 -41.29 1.39 -34.21
CA HIS A 524 -41.27 -0.07 -34.26
C HIS A 524 -41.03 -0.75 -32.90
N GLY A 525 -40.96 0.03 -31.80
CA GLY A 525 -40.54 -0.46 -30.48
C GLY A 525 -41.35 -1.66 -29.97
N LYS A 526 -42.66 -1.72 -30.24
CA LYS A 526 -43.52 -2.85 -29.86
C LYS A 526 -43.21 -4.14 -30.64
N HIS A 527 -42.74 -4.03 -31.88
CA HIS A 527 -42.41 -5.18 -32.74
C HIS A 527 -41.00 -5.72 -32.46
N VAL A 528 -40.11 -4.84 -32.01
CA VAL A 528 -38.71 -5.15 -31.71
C VAL A 528 -38.54 -5.96 -30.42
N LEU A 529 -39.52 -5.93 -29.50
CA LEU A 529 -39.46 -6.70 -28.24
C LEU A 529 -39.26 -8.21 -28.49
N GLY A 530 -39.90 -8.77 -29.52
CA GLY A 530 -39.73 -10.17 -29.88
C GLY A 530 -38.30 -10.49 -30.36
N GLU A 531 -37.70 -9.58 -31.14
CA GLU A 531 -36.31 -9.71 -31.59
C GLU A 531 -35.34 -9.59 -30.42
N LEU A 532 -35.56 -8.62 -29.53
CA LEU A 532 -34.77 -8.46 -28.31
C LEU A 532 -34.80 -9.72 -27.44
N LEU A 533 -35.97 -10.33 -27.23
CA LEU A 533 -36.11 -11.60 -26.52
C LEU A 533 -35.32 -12.73 -27.20
N GLY A 534 -35.29 -12.75 -28.54
CA GLY A 534 -34.43 -13.66 -29.31
C GLY A 534 -32.95 -13.45 -29.00
N TYR A 535 -32.47 -12.21 -28.97
CA TYR A 535 -31.08 -11.89 -28.64
C TYR A 535 -30.72 -12.08 -27.16
N MET A 536 -31.71 -12.04 -26.26
CA MET A 536 -31.55 -12.36 -24.83
C MET A 536 -31.35 -13.84 -24.55
N SER A 537 -31.69 -14.71 -25.51
CA SER A 537 -31.47 -16.15 -25.40
C SER A 537 -29.99 -16.47 -25.58
N LEU A 538 -29.47 -17.40 -24.75
CA LEU A 538 -28.10 -17.89 -24.90
C LEU A 538 -27.94 -18.68 -26.20
N PRO A 539 -26.85 -18.50 -26.95
CA PRO A 539 -26.54 -19.37 -28.08
C PRO A 539 -26.35 -20.83 -27.62
N GLU A 540 -27.05 -21.76 -28.26
CA GLU A 540 -27.01 -23.20 -27.91
C GLU A 540 -25.59 -23.78 -27.91
N GLN A 541 -24.73 -23.31 -28.82
CA GLN A 541 -23.33 -23.74 -28.90
C GLN A 541 -22.54 -23.36 -27.64
N GLN A 542 -22.75 -22.16 -27.08
CA GLN A 542 -22.05 -21.71 -25.87
C GLN A 542 -22.48 -22.53 -24.64
N LEU A 543 -23.77 -22.85 -24.54
CA LEU A 543 -24.28 -23.69 -23.46
C LEU A 543 -23.82 -25.15 -23.58
N ARG A 544 -23.70 -25.66 -24.82
CA ARG A 544 -23.13 -26.98 -25.13
C ARG A 544 -21.66 -27.07 -24.75
N ASP A 545 -20.87 -26.09 -25.16
CA ASP A 545 -19.44 -26.05 -24.87
C ASP A 545 -19.21 -25.95 -23.36
N LEU A 546 -19.99 -25.10 -22.66
CA LEU A 546 -19.97 -25.01 -21.20
C LEU A 546 -20.24 -26.38 -20.55
N TYR A 547 -21.29 -27.09 -20.98
CA TYR A 547 -21.65 -28.39 -20.42
C TYR A 547 -20.58 -29.47 -20.67
N LEU A 548 -19.95 -29.47 -21.85
CA LEU A 548 -18.95 -30.48 -22.24
C LEU A 548 -17.58 -30.26 -21.58
N ASN A 549 -17.21 -29.00 -21.33
CA ASN A 549 -15.94 -28.65 -20.71
C ASN A 549 -15.85 -29.12 -19.24
N GLY A 550 -16.98 -29.30 -18.56
CA GLY A 550 -17.05 -29.89 -17.22
C GLY A 550 -16.44 -29.06 -16.08
N ASP A 551 -15.86 -27.90 -16.41
CA ASP A 551 -15.23 -26.98 -15.47
C ASP A 551 -16.22 -25.89 -15.08
N PHE A 552 -17.08 -26.24 -14.12
CA PHE A 552 -18.03 -25.31 -13.52
C PHE A 552 -17.38 -24.78 -12.26
N GLY A 553 -16.64 -23.67 -12.39
CA GLY A 553 -16.02 -22.98 -11.25
C GLY A 553 -16.98 -22.89 -10.08
N SER A 554 -16.52 -23.23 -8.88
CA SER A 554 -17.34 -23.23 -7.66
C SER A 554 -17.46 -21.81 -7.12
N PRO A 555 -18.67 -21.23 -6.95
CA PRO A 555 -18.84 -20.10 -6.06
C PRO A 555 -19.02 -20.59 -4.63
N ALA A 556 -18.51 -19.77 -3.72
CA ALA A 556 -18.53 -19.96 -2.29
C ALA A 556 -19.94 -20.14 -1.72
N SER A 557 -19.97 -20.78 -0.55
CA SER A 557 -21.09 -20.77 0.38
C SER A 557 -21.42 -19.31 0.75
N ASP A 558 -22.37 -18.69 0.04
CA ASP A 558 -23.14 -17.60 0.61
C ASP A 558 -24.32 -18.22 1.34
N ALA A 559 -24.24 -18.19 2.67
CA ALA A 559 -25.40 -18.42 3.51
C ALA A 559 -26.40 -17.28 3.25
N THR A 560 -27.30 -17.46 2.30
CA THR A 560 -28.45 -16.58 2.11
C THR A 560 -29.32 -16.68 3.35
N ALA A 561 -29.31 -15.60 4.15
CA ALA A 561 -30.31 -15.39 5.19
C ALA A 561 -31.71 -15.48 4.56
N ALA A 562 -32.61 -16.15 5.27
CA ALA A 562 -33.97 -16.43 4.81
C ALA A 562 -34.67 -15.15 4.31
N VAL A 563 -34.79 -15.01 2.99
CA VAL A 563 -35.68 -14.03 2.38
C VAL A 563 -37.09 -14.51 2.66
N GLN A 564 -37.88 -13.70 3.37
CA GLN A 564 -39.30 -13.97 3.56
C GLN A 564 -39.95 -14.13 2.18
N ALA A 565 -40.60 -15.27 1.94
CA ALA A 565 -41.35 -15.51 0.73
C ALA A 565 -42.50 -14.50 0.63
N VAL A 566 -42.27 -13.40 -0.08
CA VAL A 566 -43.33 -12.49 -0.48
C VAL A 566 -44.16 -13.22 -1.54
N SER A 567 -45.44 -13.45 -1.24
CA SER A 567 -46.39 -14.04 -2.19
C SER A 567 -46.34 -13.30 -3.53
N LYS A 568 -46.40 -14.02 -4.65
CA LYS A 568 -46.61 -13.44 -5.98
C LYS A 568 -47.80 -12.47 -5.90
N PRO A 569 -47.62 -11.16 -6.06
CA PRO A 569 -48.76 -10.31 -6.27
C PRO A 569 -49.27 -10.68 -7.67
N GLU A 570 -50.50 -11.19 -7.76
CA GLU A 570 -51.25 -11.08 -9.01
C GLU A 570 -51.54 -9.58 -9.21
N VAL A 571 -50.54 -8.90 -9.77
CA VAL A 571 -50.73 -7.59 -10.36
C VAL A 571 -51.25 -7.87 -11.76
N GLU A 572 -52.52 -7.60 -11.99
CA GLU A 572 -53.02 -7.41 -13.34
C GLU A 572 -52.35 -6.14 -13.88
N TYR A 573 -51.25 -6.35 -14.59
CA TYR A 573 -50.38 -5.30 -15.08
C TYR A 573 -50.93 -4.83 -16.43
N ASP A 574 -51.60 -3.68 -16.46
CA ASP A 574 -51.97 -3.05 -17.72
C ASP A 574 -50.84 -2.12 -18.20
N ILE A 575 -50.14 -2.55 -19.25
CA ILE A 575 -49.06 -1.78 -19.91
C ILE A 575 -49.65 -0.60 -20.72
N PHE A 576 -50.98 -0.51 -20.94
CA PHE A 576 -51.57 0.49 -21.84
C PHE A 576 -52.91 1.14 -21.40
N GLY A 577 -53.37 1.08 -20.15
CA GLY A 577 -54.66 1.68 -19.75
C GLY A 577 -54.79 2.13 -18.29
N GLU A 578 -55.49 3.26 -18.08
CA GLU A 578 -55.80 3.86 -16.77
C GLU A 578 -56.91 3.11 -16.01
N ALA A 579 -56.61 2.64 -14.79
CA ALA A 579 -57.44 2.73 -13.56
C ALA A 579 -57.14 1.56 -12.60
N ILE A 580 -56.88 1.87 -11.32
CA ILE A 580 -56.57 0.89 -10.26
C ILE A 580 -57.82 0.65 -9.40
N ALA A 581 -58.21 -0.61 -9.22
CA ALA A 581 -59.05 -1.03 -8.09
C ALA A 581 -58.24 -1.97 -7.17
N SER A 582 -58.19 -1.62 -5.89
CA SER A 582 -57.46 -2.36 -4.85
C SER A 582 -58.30 -3.53 -4.33
N THR A 583 -57.70 -4.70 -4.13
CA THR A 583 -58.23 -5.74 -3.25
C THR A 583 -57.18 -6.22 -2.25
N ALA A 584 -57.67 -6.54 -1.05
CA ALA A 584 -56.91 -6.72 0.18
C ALA A 584 -56.18 -8.07 0.27
N THR A 585 -55.01 -8.04 0.92
CA THR A 585 -54.14 -9.16 1.24
C THR A 585 -54.72 -10.04 2.37
N VAL A 586 -54.67 -11.36 2.20
CA VAL A 586 -54.87 -12.34 3.28
C VAL A 586 -53.53 -12.96 3.63
N GLU A 587 -53.14 -12.91 4.90
CA GLU A 587 -51.92 -13.50 5.43
C GLU A 587 -52.05 -15.03 5.58
N THR A 588 -51.02 -15.78 5.16
CA THR A 588 -50.88 -17.22 5.42
C THR A 588 -49.46 -17.50 5.92
N PRO A 589 -49.25 -18.38 6.93
CA PRO A 589 -47.99 -18.45 7.66
C PRO A 589 -46.84 -19.13 6.90
N ALA A 590 -45.62 -18.76 7.31
CA ALA A 590 -44.35 -19.10 6.67
C ALA A 590 -44.03 -20.60 6.65
N ALA A 591 -43.55 -21.07 5.49
CA ALA A 591 -43.00 -22.41 5.31
C ALA A 591 -41.55 -22.51 5.85
N PRO A 592 -41.13 -23.68 6.36
CA PRO A 592 -39.84 -23.84 7.02
C PRO A 592 -38.66 -23.82 6.04
N ALA A 593 -37.54 -23.26 6.50
CA ALA A 593 -36.29 -23.13 5.75
C ALA A 593 -35.68 -24.51 5.41
N ILE A 594 -35.31 -24.70 4.14
CA ILE A 594 -34.71 -25.93 3.62
C ILE A 594 -33.18 -25.81 3.70
N ALA A 595 -32.52 -26.84 4.22
CA ALA A 595 -31.07 -26.97 4.35
C ALA A 595 -30.34 -26.97 2.97
N PRO A 596 -29.05 -26.54 2.90
CA PRO A 596 -28.32 -26.43 1.63
C PRO A 596 -28.17 -27.79 0.93
N GLN A 597 -28.72 -27.90 -0.29
CA GLN A 597 -28.69 -29.12 -1.10
C GLN A 597 -27.32 -29.33 -1.74
N TYR A 598 -26.83 -30.57 -1.64
CA TYR A 598 -25.53 -31.08 -2.10
C TYR A 598 -25.19 -30.69 -3.56
N GLN A 599 -23.98 -30.16 -3.77
CA GLN A 599 -23.45 -29.64 -5.05
C GLN A 599 -23.17 -30.73 -6.11
N SER A 600 -24.20 -31.33 -6.71
CA SER A 600 -24.06 -32.21 -7.88
C SER A 600 -23.55 -31.46 -9.12
N HIS A 601 -23.11 -32.20 -10.14
CA HIS A 601 -22.70 -31.66 -11.44
C HIS A 601 -23.79 -30.78 -12.07
N GLU A 602 -25.06 -31.17 -11.93
CA GLU A 602 -26.22 -30.44 -12.43
C GLU A 602 -26.46 -29.13 -11.66
N HIS A 603 -26.21 -29.09 -10.35
CA HIS A 603 -26.25 -27.85 -9.57
C HIS A 603 -25.18 -26.85 -10.03
N ARG A 604 -23.95 -27.32 -10.24
CA ARG A 604 -22.85 -26.45 -10.70
C ARG A 604 -23.06 -25.97 -12.13
N PHE A 605 -23.53 -26.86 -13.01
CA PHE A 605 -23.90 -26.49 -14.38
C PHE A 605 -25.04 -25.47 -14.41
N ALA A 606 -26.08 -25.63 -13.59
CA ALA A 606 -27.19 -24.67 -13.52
C ALA A 606 -26.71 -23.27 -13.12
N ARG A 607 -25.82 -23.17 -12.12
CA ARG A 607 -25.25 -21.88 -11.70
C ARG A 607 -24.34 -21.28 -12.78
N ALA A 608 -23.45 -22.08 -13.36
CA ALA A 608 -22.57 -21.62 -14.43
C ALA A 608 -23.37 -21.17 -15.68
N ALA A 609 -24.45 -21.87 -16.03
CA ALA A 609 -25.34 -21.49 -17.13
C ALA A 609 -26.07 -20.17 -16.83
N PHE A 610 -26.50 -19.96 -15.59
CA PHE A 610 -27.09 -18.70 -15.14
C PHE A 610 -26.08 -17.54 -15.22
N ASP A 611 -24.85 -17.75 -14.74
CA ASP A 611 -23.80 -16.73 -14.77
C ASP A 611 -23.40 -16.38 -16.22
N LEU A 612 -23.35 -17.38 -17.10
CA LEU A 612 -23.15 -17.20 -18.54
C LEU A 612 -24.28 -16.38 -19.15
N TRP A 613 -25.54 -16.67 -18.79
CA TRP A 613 -26.71 -15.91 -19.25
C TRP A 613 -26.67 -14.46 -18.76
N ALA A 614 -26.41 -14.22 -17.48
CA ALA A 614 -26.30 -12.88 -16.92
C ALA A 614 -25.19 -12.08 -17.61
N THR A 615 -24.05 -12.71 -17.92
CA THR A 615 -22.94 -12.09 -18.65
C THR A 615 -23.32 -11.79 -20.11
N HIS A 616 -23.99 -12.72 -20.79
CA HIS A 616 -24.50 -12.53 -22.15
C HIS A 616 -25.47 -11.34 -22.21
N LEU A 617 -26.41 -11.25 -21.28
CA LEU A 617 -27.35 -10.13 -21.19
C LEU A 617 -26.64 -8.80 -20.95
N ARG A 618 -25.68 -8.73 -20.02
CA ARG A 618 -24.92 -7.49 -19.75
C ARG A 618 -24.19 -6.99 -21.00
N ASN A 619 -23.71 -7.90 -21.83
CA ASN A 619 -23.06 -7.57 -23.10
C ASN A 619 -24.03 -7.04 -24.17
N LEU A 620 -25.34 -7.27 -24.08
CA LEU A 620 -26.32 -6.73 -25.05
C LEU A 620 -26.31 -5.20 -25.06
N SER A 621 -26.23 -4.57 -23.89
CA SER A 621 -26.14 -3.11 -23.75
C SER A 621 -24.90 -2.49 -24.41
N ARG A 622 -23.89 -3.31 -24.74
CA ARG A 622 -22.63 -2.89 -25.37
C ARG A 622 -22.59 -3.12 -26.88
N ARG A 623 -23.60 -3.80 -27.45
CA ARG A 623 -23.65 -4.11 -28.90
C ARG A 623 -24.31 -2.96 -29.66
N GLN A 624 -23.56 -1.88 -29.90
CA GLN A 624 -24.09 -0.65 -30.50
C GLN A 624 -24.85 -0.91 -31.82
N HIS A 625 -24.28 -1.70 -32.74
CA HIS A 625 -24.94 -2.03 -34.01
C HIS A 625 -26.28 -2.76 -33.86
N LEU A 626 -26.42 -3.61 -32.83
CA LEU A 626 -27.68 -4.27 -32.53
C LEU A 626 -28.69 -3.27 -31.97
N LEU A 627 -28.25 -2.41 -31.06
CA LEU A 627 -29.10 -1.38 -30.45
C LEU A 627 -29.59 -0.36 -31.47
N ASP A 628 -28.74 0.01 -32.44
CA ASP A 628 -29.09 0.87 -33.57
C ASP A 628 -30.14 0.20 -34.48
N LEU A 629 -29.99 -1.11 -34.76
CA LEU A 629 -30.96 -1.90 -35.53
C LEU A 629 -32.32 -1.99 -34.83
N LEU A 630 -32.31 -2.17 -33.51
CA LEU A 630 -33.51 -2.28 -32.68
C LEU A 630 -34.10 -0.91 -32.32
N GLU A 631 -33.42 0.20 -32.66
CA GLU A 631 -33.81 1.58 -32.28
C GLU A 631 -34.03 1.76 -30.76
N LEU A 632 -33.20 1.09 -29.94
CA LEU A 632 -33.29 1.11 -28.47
C LEU A 632 -32.03 1.74 -27.83
N PRO A 633 -32.18 2.64 -26.84
CA PRO A 633 -31.03 3.26 -26.18
C PRO A 633 -30.30 2.27 -25.26
N ALA A 634 -28.97 2.29 -25.29
CA ALA A 634 -28.11 1.42 -24.50
C ALA A 634 -28.39 1.49 -22.99
N GLU A 635 -28.67 2.69 -22.48
CA GLU A 635 -28.99 2.93 -21.08
C GLU A 635 -30.25 2.19 -20.62
N ALA A 636 -31.33 2.23 -21.42
CA ALA A 636 -32.57 1.52 -21.08
C ALA A 636 -32.37 0.00 -21.08
N ILE A 637 -31.56 -0.52 -22.00
CA ILE A 637 -31.23 -1.95 -22.06
C ILE A 637 -30.34 -2.37 -20.90
N ALA A 638 -29.39 -1.53 -20.49
CA ALA A 638 -28.57 -1.78 -19.30
C ALA A 638 -29.43 -1.85 -18.03
N LEU A 639 -30.39 -0.92 -17.87
CA LEU A 639 -31.35 -0.93 -16.75
C LEU A 639 -32.26 -2.15 -16.78
N LEU A 640 -32.82 -2.50 -17.94
CA LEU A 640 -33.64 -3.70 -18.12
C LEU A 640 -32.88 -4.96 -17.73
N VAL A 641 -31.64 -5.11 -18.20
CA VAL A 641 -30.81 -6.28 -17.90
C VAL A 641 -30.48 -6.34 -16.40
N LYS A 642 -30.16 -5.20 -15.77
CA LYS A 642 -29.90 -5.13 -14.33
C LYS A 642 -31.11 -5.64 -13.53
N GLU A 643 -32.30 -5.08 -13.77
CA GLU A 643 -33.51 -5.49 -13.05
C GLU A 643 -33.92 -6.94 -13.35
N LEU A 644 -33.70 -7.42 -14.58
CA LEU A 644 -34.03 -8.78 -14.98
C LEU A 644 -33.14 -9.82 -14.30
N VAL A 645 -31.82 -9.56 -14.19
CA VAL A 645 -30.90 -10.43 -13.45
C VAL A 645 -31.21 -10.44 -11.96
N VAL A 646 -31.46 -9.26 -11.37
CA VAL A 646 -31.89 -9.15 -9.96
C VAL A 646 -33.18 -9.91 -9.70
N CYS A 647 -34.17 -9.76 -10.59
CA CYS A 647 -35.44 -10.49 -10.48
C CYS A 647 -35.25 -12.01 -10.64
N ALA A 648 -34.36 -12.45 -11.52
CA ALA A 648 -34.08 -13.87 -11.73
C ALA A 648 -33.41 -14.52 -10.51
N GLU A 649 -32.47 -13.82 -9.86
CA GLU A 649 -31.90 -14.26 -8.57
C GLU A 649 -32.97 -14.27 -7.47
N ARG A 650 -33.80 -13.21 -7.36
CA ARG A 650 -34.87 -13.13 -6.35
C ARG A 650 -35.92 -14.24 -6.50
N LEU A 651 -36.22 -14.64 -7.74
CA LEU A 651 -37.14 -15.74 -8.04
C LEU A 651 -36.46 -17.12 -7.96
N ASP A 652 -35.19 -17.16 -7.57
CA ASP A 652 -34.39 -18.38 -7.42
C ASP A 652 -34.36 -19.22 -8.71
N LEU A 653 -34.21 -18.54 -9.86
CA LEU A 653 -34.11 -19.17 -11.17
C LEU A 653 -32.96 -20.21 -11.24
N PRO A 654 -31.78 -19.99 -10.64
CA PRO A 654 -30.72 -21.01 -10.60
C PRO A 654 -31.18 -22.32 -9.94
N LEU A 655 -31.92 -22.25 -8.83
CA LEU A 655 -32.45 -23.45 -8.18
C LEU A 655 -33.54 -24.12 -9.03
N GLN A 656 -34.40 -23.34 -9.69
CA GLN A 656 -35.40 -23.88 -10.61
C GLN A 656 -34.76 -24.60 -11.80
N LEU A 657 -33.70 -24.04 -12.38
CA LEU A 657 -32.91 -24.66 -13.44
C LEU A 657 -32.26 -25.96 -12.96
N SER A 658 -31.65 -25.93 -11.78
CA SER A 658 -31.04 -27.12 -11.20
C SER A 658 -32.06 -28.25 -10.96
N ASN A 659 -33.21 -27.93 -10.38
CA ASN A 659 -34.29 -28.89 -10.16
C ASN A 659 -34.82 -29.48 -11.48
N ALA A 660 -34.91 -28.68 -12.54
CA ALA A 660 -35.30 -29.15 -13.87
C ALA A 660 -34.26 -30.11 -14.47
N LEU A 661 -32.96 -29.81 -14.31
CA LEU A 661 -31.86 -30.65 -14.78
C LEU A 661 -31.78 -31.98 -14.02
N LEU A 662 -31.96 -31.96 -12.70
CA LEU A 662 -31.97 -33.16 -11.85
C LEU A 662 -33.10 -34.12 -12.21
N LYS A 663 -34.32 -33.62 -12.49
CA LYS A 663 -35.44 -34.44 -12.95
C LYS A 663 -35.12 -35.20 -14.24
N ARG A 664 -34.30 -34.61 -15.12
CA ARG A 664 -33.92 -35.20 -16.41
C ARG A 664 -32.72 -36.17 -16.29
N ALA A 665 -31.84 -35.96 -15.31
CA ALA A 665 -30.64 -36.78 -15.08
C ALA A 665 -30.94 -38.20 -14.53
N GLN A 666 -32.09 -38.42 -13.89
CA GLN A 666 -32.47 -39.70 -13.28
C GLN A 666 -32.74 -40.86 -14.28
N SER A 667 -32.55 -40.66 -15.59
CA SER A 667 -33.00 -41.59 -16.65
C SER A 667 -31.96 -42.63 -17.14
N GLY A 668 -30.78 -42.76 -16.52
CA GLY A 668 -29.82 -43.84 -16.81
C GLY A 668 -29.16 -43.79 -18.21
N VAL A 669 -29.18 -42.64 -18.87
CA VAL A 669 -28.68 -42.45 -20.25
C VAL A 669 -27.20 -42.03 -20.26
N ARG A 670 -26.41 -42.49 -21.26
CA ARG A 670 -25.00 -42.09 -21.47
C ARG A 670 -24.85 -40.56 -21.58
N ARG A 671 -23.78 -40.00 -20.99
CA ARG A 671 -23.50 -38.55 -20.85
C ARG A 671 -23.57 -37.76 -22.16
N GLU A 672 -23.12 -38.32 -23.28
CA GLU A 672 -23.18 -37.70 -24.61
C GLU A 672 -24.63 -37.49 -25.11
N ASN A 673 -25.54 -38.40 -24.78
CA ASN A 673 -26.97 -38.28 -25.13
C ASN A 673 -27.74 -37.37 -24.15
N LEU A 674 -27.19 -37.10 -22.95
CA LEU A 674 -27.74 -36.12 -22.01
C LEU A 674 -27.49 -34.67 -22.48
N VAL A 675 -26.42 -34.41 -23.23
CA VAL A 675 -26.10 -33.08 -23.79
C VAL A 675 -27.25 -32.57 -24.67
N GLN A 676 -27.76 -33.39 -25.59
CA GLN A 676 -28.90 -33.01 -26.44
C GLN A 676 -30.18 -32.71 -25.61
N ARG A 677 -30.40 -33.46 -24.52
CA ARG A 677 -31.57 -33.31 -23.65
C ARG A 677 -31.49 -32.19 -22.62
N GLN A 678 -30.29 -31.70 -22.33
CA GLN A 678 -30.07 -30.64 -21.34
C GLN A 678 -29.77 -29.28 -21.99
N VAL A 679 -29.40 -29.27 -23.27
CA VAL A 679 -29.02 -28.04 -24.01
C VAL A 679 -30.01 -27.69 -25.13
N LEU A 680 -30.63 -28.67 -25.79
CA LEU A 680 -31.37 -28.46 -27.05
C LEU A 680 -32.89 -28.76 -27.00
N THR A 681 -33.39 -29.28 -25.87
CA THR A 681 -34.82 -29.62 -25.60
C THR A 681 -35.08 -29.44 -24.11
#